data_AF-A0A7W0ZLS5-F1
#
_entry.id   AF-A0A7W0ZLS5-F1
#
_cell.length_a   1.000
_cell.length_b   1.000
_cell.length_c   1.000
_cell.angle_alpha   90.00
_cell.angle_beta   90.00
_cell.angle_gamma   90.00
#
_symmetry.space_group_name_H-M   'P 1'
#
loop_
_entity.id
_entity.type
_entity.pdbx_description
1 polymer ?
#
loop_
_entity_poly.entity_id
_entity_poly.type
_entity_poly.pdbx_seq_one_letter_code
_entity_poly.pdbx_strand_id
1 'polypeptide(L)'
;MERLPLTVLYHGTDQPLPEQRMLQAGPLSLIFEDGSVRYIRLGEREILRRVYVAVRDHNWDIVVPLISDLRIESDDESFHITYEAEHKLREVEFRWRGTIKGDAQGTVTFTMEGKALSTFLRNRIGFCVLHPIEGCAGRPCIIESADDGAAVEGRFPQYISPHQPFTNIRAISHEVVPGISAIVQFAGDIFEMEDQRNWSDASYKTYCTPLSRPFPVEIKQGTIITQSVVLSQSGEIPIQRTKSSARSRVGFTVDKPSSITLPRVGLGVASHVQPLSEREVSRLRQLNLSHLRVELNLAGADYQQSLRRATAEAQALGIRLEIALILSDAGNEELQLLSGVLEGVKPPVGAWLVFHSGEKVTSERWIKLARRYLESYDLAAKIGGGTNRYFTELNRERPVTSLMDFVSYSINPQVHAFDNSTLVENLQSQAETVVSARQFIGDVPLAVGPVTLKARFNPNVNDPALEPTTDQLPDEVDVRQMSLFGAGWTAGSLKYLAESGVHSVTYYETSGWRGVMERETGSPRPNQFRSLPGSVFPLYHVLADFGEFAGGVVVPTKSDEPLKVDGFALYKDGKTRVVLANMTSLTQAVTIQNLGEQLRVRRLNETNAEAAILSPEDFREPSHSSDSPMQSSGSRFEIDLLPFEVLRIDFGG
;
A
#
# COMPACT_ATOMS: atom_id res chain seq x y z
N MET A 1 -18.74 11.89 26.44
CA MET A 1 -18.28 10.75 25.63
C MET A 1 -17.01 10.23 26.26
N GLU A 2 -16.86 8.92 26.35
CA GLU A 2 -15.59 8.30 26.75
C GLU A 2 -14.59 8.51 25.61
N ARG A 3 -13.36 8.94 25.93
CA ARG A 3 -12.32 9.16 24.92
C ARG A 3 -12.00 7.85 24.21
N LEU A 4 -11.61 7.94 22.94
CA LEU A 4 -11.13 6.75 22.22
C LEU A 4 -9.86 6.21 22.89
N PRO A 5 -9.71 4.88 23.04
CA PRO A 5 -8.43 4.31 23.47
C PRO A 5 -7.31 4.73 22.52
N LEU A 6 -6.12 4.94 23.09
CA LEU A 6 -4.99 5.47 22.33
C LEU A 6 -4.59 4.58 21.15
N THR A 7 -4.64 3.25 21.31
CA THR A 7 -4.39 2.27 20.23
C THR A 7 -5.41 2.37 19.09
N VAL A 8 -6.69 2.61 19.42
CA VAL A 8 -7.74 2.85 18.42
C VAL A 8 -7.47 4.16 17.66
N LEU A 9 -7.04 5.20 18.35
CA LEU A 9 -6.67 6.47 17.71
C LEU A 9 -5.43 6.32 16.81
N TYR A 10 -4.45 5.52 17.23
CA TYR A 10 -3.23 5.24 16.49
C TYR A 10 -3.46 4.41 15.23
N HIS A 11 -4.16 3.27 15.33
CA HIS A 11 -4.28 2.30 14.24
C HIS A 11 -5.65 1.59 14.16
N GLY A 12 -6.69 2.16 14.76
CA GLY A 12 -8.08 1.75 14.54
C GLY A 12 -8.57 0.54 15.35
N THR A 13 -7.70 -0.12 16.10
CA THR A 13 -8.02 -1.29 16.92
C THR A 13 -7.39 -1.18 18.31
N ASP A 14 -7.98 -1.87 19.29
CA ASP A 14 -7.43 -1.96 20.64
C ASP A 14 -6.32 -3.01 20.78
N GLN A 15 -6.16 -3.88 19.77
CA GLN A 15 -5.12 -4.90 19.76
C GLN A 15 -3.73 -4.25 19.69
N PRO A 16 -2.77 -4.67 20.54
CA PRO A 16 -1.41 -4.15 20.47
C PRO A 16 -0.76 -4.54 19.15
N LEU A 17 0.21 -3.74 18.71
CA LEU A 17 1.09 -4.14 17.62
C LEU A 17 1.97 -5.32 18.06
N PRO A 18 2.38 -6.19 17.12
CA PRO A 18 3.36 -7.24 17.39
C PRO A 18 4.62 -6.73 18.07
N GLU A 19 5.18 -7.52 18.98
CA GLU A 19 6.43 -7.19 19.65
C GLU A 19 7.60 -7.35 18.66
N GLN A 20 8.40 -6.30 18.51
CA GLN A 20 9.61 -6.31 17.71
C GLN A 20 10.85 -6.44 18.60
N ARG A 21 11.64 -7.51 18.38
CA ARG A 21 12.89 -7.74 19.12
C ARG A 21 14.10 -7.57 18.22
N MET A 22 14.96 -6.61 18.55
CA MET A 22 16.22 -6.40 17.85
C MET A 22 17.22 -7.50 18.24
N LEU A 23 17.89 -8.07 17.24
CA LEU A 23 18.87 -9.15 17.40
C LEU A 23 20.13 -8.87 16.59
N GLN A 24 21.23 -9.49 16.97
CA GLN A 24 22.54 -9.37 16.30
C GLN A 24 23.09 -10.75 15.96
N ALA A 25 23.65 -10.89 14.74
CA ALA A 25 24.45 -12.02 14.32
C ALA A 25 25.76 -11.47 13.75
N GLY A 26 26.79 -11.38 14.58
CA GLY A 26 28.06 -10.73 14.27
C GLY A 26 27.85 -9.33 13.67
N PRO A 27 28.14 -9.12 12.38
CA PRO A 27 27.98 -7.82 11.72
C PRO A 27 26.54 -7.49 11.28
N LEU A 28 25.60 -8.43 11.43
CA LEU A 28 24.22 -8.28 10.98
C LEU A 28 23.28 -7.86 12.11
N SER A 29 22.45 -6.86 11.84
CA SER A 29 21.29 -6.53 12.67
C SER A 29 19.99 -6.99 12.01
N LEU A 30 19.01 -7.38 12.81
CA LEU A 30 17.71 -7.85 12.34
C LEU A 30 16.63 -7.65 13.41
N ILE A 31 15.36 -7.77 13.01
CA ILE A 31 14.21 -7.70 13.91
C ILE A 31 13.43 -9.01 13.83
N PHE A 32 13.19 -9.66 14.97
CA PHE A 32 12.24 -10.76 15.08
C PHE A 32 10.84 -10.22 15.44
N GLU A 33 9.81 -10.68 14.72
CA GLU A 33 8.40 -10.29 14.87
C GLU A 33 7.49 -11.44 14.39
N ASP A 34 6.59 -11.92 15.26
CA ASP A 34 5.55 -12.92 14.95
C ASP A 34 6.04 -14.15 14.15
N GLY A 35 7.16 -14.74 14.56
CA GLY A 35 7.71 -15.92 13.88
C GLY A 35 8.32 -15.62 12.51
N SER A 36 8.59 -14.34 12.22
CA SER A 36 9.34 -13.89 11.04
C SER A 36 10.52 -13.01 11.45
N VAL A 37 11.47 -12.85 10.53
CA VAL A 37 12.59 -11.91 10.69
C VAL A 37 12.49 -10.85 9.63
N ARG A 38 12.64 -9.58 10.01
CA ARG A 38 12.61 -8.41 9.13
C ARG A 38 13.94 -7.66 9.14
N TYR A 39 14.13 -6.91 8.06
CA TYR A 39 15.18 -5.91 7.90
C TYR A 39 16.58 -6.39 8.29
N ILE A 40 17.00 -7.51 7.70
CA ILE A 40 18.33 -8.06 7.93
C ILE A 40 19.34 -7.12 7.24
N ARG A 41 20.17 -6.44 8.02
CA ARG A 41 21.05 -5.35 7.57
C ARG A 41 22.52 -5.63 7.88
N LEU A 42 23.38 -5.19 6.97
CA LEU A 42 24.81 -4.98 7.22
C LEU A 42 25.06 -3.47 7.34
N GLY A 43 25.28 -2.99 8.57
CA GLY A 43 25.27 -1.56 8.87
C GLY A 43 23.92 -0.93 8.48
N GLU A 44 23.94 0.11 7.64
CA GLU A 44 22.72 0.77 7.14
C GLU A 44 22.09 0.08 5.91
N ARG A 45 22.76 -0.92 5.34
CA ARG A 45 22.35 -1.55 4.07
C ARG A 45 21.50 -2.78 4.34
N GLU A 46 20.25 -2.72 3.86
CA GLU A 46 19.34 -3.84 3.89
C GLU A 46 19.78 -4.93 2.91
N ILE A 47 19.92 -6.16 3.41
CA ILE A 47 20.21 -7.36 2.63
C ILE A 47 18.90 -8.04 2.26
N LEU A 48 18.07 -8.32 3.27
CA LEU A 48 16.78 -8.98 3.12
C LEU A 48 15.73 -8.20 3.90
N ARG A 49 14.57 -8.00 3.25
CA ARG A 49 13.41 -7.35 3.84
C ARG A 49 12.72 -8.23 4.85
N ARG A 50 12.50 -9.50 4.52
CA ARG A 50 11.79 -10.44 5.40
C ARG A 50 12.10 -11.90 5.07
N VAL A 51 12.16 -12.74 6.09
CA VAL A 51 12.16 -14.20 5.97
C VAL A 51 11.02 -14.75 6.82
N TYR A 52 10.12 -15.51 6.20
CA TYR A 52 8.93 -16.07 6.86
C TYR A 52 8.45 -17.35 6.16
N VAL A 53 7.58 -18.11 6.83
CA VAL A 53 6.91 -19.28 6.24
C VAL A 53 5.47 -18.90 5.86
N ALA A 54 5.05 -19.25 4.65
CA ALA A 54 3.69 -19.04 4.17
C ALA A 54 2.95 -20.36 4.01
N VAL A 55 1.70 -20.40 4.48
CA VAL A 55 0.73 -21.47 4.21
C VAL A 55 -0.46 -20.85 3.47
N ARG A 56 -0.71 -21.32 2.25
CA ARG A 56 -1.80 -20.87 1.38
C ARG A 56 -2.66 -22.06 0.97
N ASP A 57 -3.96 -21.92 1.19
CA ASP A 57 -4.95 -22.91 0.77
C ASP A 57 -5.19 -22.88 -0.75
N HIS A 58 -6.20 -23.61 -1.23
CA HIS A 58 -6.56 -23.69 -2.65
C HIS A 58 -7.07 -22.37 -3.24
N ASN A 59 -7.56 -21.43 -2.42
CA ASN A 59 -8.05 -20.12 -2.83
C ASN A 59 -7.01 -19.00 -2.68
N TRP A 60 -5.75 -19.36 -2.36
CA TRP A 60 -4.68 -18.42 -2.03
C TRP A 60 -4.91 -17.63 -0.72
N ASP A 61 -5.84 -18.05 0.13
CA ASP A 61 -6.06 -17.44 1.44
C ASP A 61 -4.80 -17.64 2.32
N ILE A 62 -4.45 -16.63 3.13
CA ILE A 62 -3.38 -16.79 4.13
C ILE A 62 -3.93 -17.56 5.31
N VAL A 63 -3.37 -18.74 5.59
CA VAL A 63 -3.62 -19.41 6.86
C VAL A 63 -2.65 -18.82 7.88
N VAL A 64 -3.14 -17.88 8.71
CA VAL A 64 -2.30 -17.18 9.70
C VAL A 64 -1.83 -18.18 10.78
N PRO A 65 -0.53 -18.19 11.15
CA PRO A 65 -0.05 -19.05 12.22
C PRO A 65 -0.45 -18.54 13.60
N LEU A 66 -0.77 -19.47 14.50
CA LEU A 66 -0.67 -19.25 15.94
C LEU A 66 0.71 -19.69 16.43
N ILE A 67 1.49 -18.76 16.96
CA ILE A 67 2.84 -19.02 17.49
C ILE A 67 2.74 -19.43 18.96
N SER A 68 3.43 -20.52 19.33
CA SER A 68 3.55 -21.00 20.70
C SER A 68 4.98 -21.43 21.03
N ASP A 69 5.26 -21.67 22.31
CA ASP A 69 6.56 -22.16 22.81
C ASP A 69 7.78 -21.34 22.34
N LEU A 70 7.58 -20.02 22.17
CA LEU A 70 8.64 -19.10 21.75
C LEU A 70 9.72 -19.01 22.82
N ARG A 71 10.95 -19.35 22.45
CA ARG A 71 12.16 -19.16 23.25
C ARG A 71 13.17 -18.38 22.43
N ILE A 72 13.78 -17.40 23.07
CA ILE A 72 14.80 -16.54 22.48
C ILE A 72 15.96 -16.48 23.45
N GLU A 73 17.10 -16.98 23.01
CA GLU A 73 18.39 -16.87 23.69
C GLU A 73 19.26 -15.96 22.80
N SER A 74 19.83 -14.90 23.36
CA SER A 74 20.63 -13.95 22.58
C SER A 74 21.72 -13.31 23.43
N ASP A 75 22.84 -13.00 22.79
CA ASP A 75 23.92 -12.15 23.31
C ASP A 75 24.23 -11.03 22.30
N ASP A 76 25.38 -10.38 22.46
CA ASP A 76 25.77 -9.22 21.64
C ASP A 76 26.16 -9.59 20.20
N GLU A 77 26.47 -10.86 19.90
CA GLU A 77 26.98 -11.32 18.60
C GLU A 77 26.23 -12.53 18.04
N SER A 78 25.34 -13.17 18.80
CA SER A 78 24.64 -14.38 18.39
C SER A 78 23.25 -14.50 18.99
N PHE A 79 22.42 -15.32 18.37
CA PHE A 79 21.11 -15.66 18.91
C PHE A 79 20.63 -17.05 18.48
N HIS A 80 19.70 -17.60 19.25
CA HIS A 80 19.00 -18.83 18.98
C HIS A 80 17.52 -18.66 19.34
N ILE A 81 16.65 -18.86 18.36
CA ILE A 81 15.20 -18.79 18.51
C ILE A 81 14.60 -20.15 18.18
N THR A 82 13.66 -20.61 19.01
CA THR A 82 12.81 -21.77 18.71
C THR A 82 11.36 -21.46 19.02
N TYR A 83 10.43 -21.97 18.20
CA TYR A 83 8.99 -21.84 18.43
C TYR A 83 8.22 -22.94 17.67
N GLU A 84 6.96 -23.13 18.02
CA GLU A 84 6.00 -23.88 17.22
C GLU A 84 5.00 -22.93 16.57
N ALA A 85 4.52 -23.31 15.39
CA ALA A 85 3.53 -22.55 14.63
C ALA A 85 2.43 -23.51 14.14
N GLU A 86 1.19 -23.19 14.49
CA GLU A 86 0.00 -23.93 14.07
C GLU A 86 -0.82 -23.11 13.07
N HIS A 87 -1.07 -23.69 11.90
CA HIS A 87 -1.91 -23.14 10.85
C HIS A 87 -3.21 -23.93 10.81
N LYS A 88 -4.32 -23.26 11.10
CA LYS A 88 -5.66 -23.88 11.08
C LYS A 88 -6.68 -22.99 10.36
N LEU A 89 -7.23 -23.49 9.25
CA LEU A 89 -8.32 -22.86 8.51
C LEU A 89 -9.06 -23.90 7.67
N ARG A 90 -10.36 -24.08 7.90
CA ARG A 90 -11.17 -25.14 7.26
C ARG A 90 -10.44 -26.49 7.42
N GLU A 91 -10.11 -27.14 6.30
CA GLU A 91 -9.46 -28.45 6.31
C GLU A 91 -7.95 -28.37 6.46
N VAL A 92 -7.35 -27.18 6.38
CA VAL A 92 -5.93 -26.98 6.61
C VAL A 92 -5.65 -27.11 8.10
N GLU A 93 -4.95 -28.17 8.49
CA GLU A 93 -4.31 -28.29 9.80
C GLU A 93 -2.83 -28.68 9.59
N PHE A 94 -1.94 -27.71 9.80
CA PHE A 94 -0.50 -27.90 9.62
C PHE A 94 0.27 -27.30 10.79
N ARG A 95 1.13 -28.10 11.42
CA ARG A 95 1.97 -27.64 12.54
C ARG A 95 3.44 -27.82 12.20
N TRP A 96 4.27 -26.86 12.56
CA TRP A 96 5.71 -26.93 12.34
C TRP A 96 6.51 -26.30 13.48
N ARG A 97 7.75 -26.78 13.61
CA ARG A 97 8.75 -26.23 14.53
C ARG A 97 9.72 -25.37 13.75
N GLY A 98 9.87 -24.11 14.18
CA GLY A 98 10.84 -23.17 13.65
C GLY A 98 12.11 -23.13 14.49
N THR A 99 13.26 -22.99 13.85
CA THR A 99 14.52 -22.60 14.51
C THR A 99 15.23 -21.55 13.70
N ILE A 100 15.69 -20.49 14.36
CA ILE A 100 16.46 -19.41 13.74
C ILE A 100 17.73 -19.22 14.54
N LYS A 101 18.90 -19.32 13.90
CA LYS A 101 20.20 -19.15 14.56
C LYS A 101 21.01 -18.11 13.83
N GLY A 102 21.54 -17.14 14.56
CA GLY A 102 22.54 -16.21 14.08
C GLY A 102 23.86 -16.44 14.81
N ASP A 103 24.97 -16.54 14.08
CA ASP A 103 26.30 -16.69 14.67
C ASP A 103 27.13 -15.40 14.59
N ALA A 104 28.25 -15.39 15.32
CA ALA A 104 29.17 -14.25 15.38
C ALA A 104 29.88 -13.97 14.04
N GLN A 105 29.77 -14.86 13.05
CA GLN A 105 30.32 -14.68 11.70
C GLN A 105 29.30 -14.00 10.77
N GLY A 106 28.08 -13.77 11.24
CA GLY A 106 27.02 -13.19 10.43
C GLY A 106 26.25 -14.20 9.59
N THR A 107 26.38 -15.50 9.86
CA THR A 107 25.53 -16.50 9.21
C THR A 107 24.21 -16.60 9.97
N VAL A 108 23.10 -16.51 9.25
CA VAL A 108 21.75 -16.69 9.80
C VAL A 108 21.08 -17.88 9.13
N THR A 109 20.74 -18.89 9.93
CA THR A 109 20.10 -20.12 9.47
C THR A 109 18.66 -20.18 9.97
N PHE A 110 17.74 -20.39 9.04
CA PHE A 110 16.32 -20.62 9.29
C PHE A 110 16.00 -22.07 8.94
N THR A 111 15.32 -22.79 9.82
CA THR A 111 14.85 -24.16 9.54
C THR A 111 13.40 -24.31 9.96
N MET A 112 12.63 -25.03 9.15
CA MET A 112 11.30 -25.50 9.51
C MET A 112 11.22 -27.01 9.34
N GLU A 113 10.55 -27.68 10.28
CA GLU A 113 10.08 -29.06 10.13
C GLU A 113 8.60 -29.10 10.51
N GLY A 114 7.75 -29.43 9.54
CA GLY A 114 6.30 -29.40 9.69
C GLY A 114 5.61 -30.68 9.27
N LYS A 115 4.41 -30.88 9.80
CA LYS A 115 3.57 -32.05 9.55
C LYS A 115 2.13 -31.62 9.25
N ALA A 116 1.56 -32.18 8.19
CA ALA A 116 0.12 -32.09 7.92
C ALA A 116 -0.65 -32.97 8.91
N LEU A 117 -1.53 -32.36 9.71
CA LEU A 117 -2.36 -33.05 10.70
C LEU A 117 -3.70 -33.51 10.13
N SER A 118 -4.08 -32.97 8.97
CA SER A 118 -5.21 -33.37 8.13
C SER A 118 -4.78 -33.55 6.67
N THR A 119 -5.68 -34.06 5.82
CA THR A 119 -5.50 -34.06 4.36
C THR A 119 -6.20 -32.84 3.77
N PHE A 120 -5.51 -32.04 2.94
CA PHE A 120 -6.07 -30.82 2.35
C PHE A 120 -5.40 -30.45 1.02
N LEU A 121 -5.99 -29.48 0.31
CA LEU A 121 -5.43 -28.87 -0.89
C LEU A 121 -4.63 -27.61 -0.55
N ARG A 122 -3.41 -27.48 -1.09
CA ARG A 122 -2.55 -26.30 -0.92
C ARG A 122 -2.15 -25.67 -2.24
N ASN A 123 -2.00 -24.35 -2.25
CA ASN A 123 -1.20 -23.65 -3.26
C ASN A 123 0.23 -23.43 -2.78
N ARG A 124 0.46 -23.27 -1.47
CA ARG A 124 1.81 -23.04 -0.92
C ARG A 124 1.97 -23.52 0.52
N ILE A 125 3.10 -24.16 0.81
CA ILE A 125 3.66 -24.32 2.15
C ILE A 125 5.17 -24.18 2.01
N GLY A 126 5.78 -23.23 2.73
CA GLY A 126 7.24 -23.11 2.78
C GLY A 126 7.76 -21.70 2.95
N PHE A 127 9.08 -21.55 2.93
CA PHE A 127 9.76 -20.27 3.09
C PHE A 127 9.47 -19.30 1.94
N CYS A 128 9.31 -18.03 2.31
CA CYS A 128 9.34 -16.87 1.44
C CYS A 128 10.43 -15.93 1.95
N VAL A 129 11.30 -15.48 1.04
CA VAL A 129 12.38 -14.54 1.32
C VAL A 129 12.17 -13.29 0.47
N LEU A 130 12.05 -12.15 1.14
CA LEU A 130 11.84 -10.85 0.51
C LEU A 130 13.17 -10.12 0.39
N HIS A 131 13.53 -9.71 -0.83
CA HIS A 131 14.67 -8.87 -1.13
C HIS A 131 14.18 -7.41 -1.27
N PRO A 132 14.86 -6.43 -0.66
CA PRO A 132 14.45 -5.04 -0.75
C PRO A 132 14.59 -4.52 -2.18
N ILE A 133 13.76 -3.55 -2.57
CA ILE A 133 13.93 -2.89 -3.87
C ILE A 133 15.16 -2.00 -3.86
N GLU A 134 15.28 -1.15 -2.83
CA GLU A 134 16.49 -0.35 -2.63
C GLU A 134 17.70 -1.28 -2.45
N GLY A 135 18.75 -1.05 -3.23
CA GLY A 135 19.94 -1.89 -3.23
C GLY A 135 19.88 -3.10 -4.16
N CYS A 136 18.70 -3.59 -4.56
CA CYS A 136 18.59 -4.70 -5.52
C CYS A 136 18.18 -4.25 -6.93
N ALA A 137 17.19 -3.36 -7.09
CA ALA A 137 16.65 -3.02 -8.41
C ALA A 137 17.74 -2.61 -9.41
N GLY A 138 17.73 -3.26 -10.58
CA GLY A 138 18.72 -3.04 -11.63
C GLY A 138 20.13 -3.54 -11.32
N ARG A 139 20.40 -4.15 -10.15
CA ARG A 139 21.74 -4.63 -9.77
C ARG A 139 21.99 -6.08 -10.21
N PRO A 140 23.26 -6.43 -10.49
CA PRO A 140 23.62 -7.80 -10.85
C PRO A 140 23.41 -8.75 -9.67
N CYS A 141 23.10 -10.00 -9.98
CA CYS A 141 23.06 -11.11 -9.04
C CYS A 141 23.61 -12.37 -9.71
N ILE A 142 23.88 -13.40 -8.92
CA ILE A 142 24.25 -14.73 -9.40
C ILE A 142 23.20 -15.70 -8.91
N ILE A 143 22.62 -16.49 -9.82
CA ILE A 143 21.65 -17.53 -9.52
C ILE A 143 22.35 -18.87 -9.66
N GLU A 144 22.32 -19.69 -8.61
CA GLU A 144 22.72 -21.08 -8.68
C GLU A 144 21.49 -21.96 -8.92
N SER A 145 21.58 -22.80 -9.95
CA SER A 145 20.53 -23.72 -10.39
C SER A 145 20.30 -24.86 -9.38
N ALA A 146 19.04 -25.23 -9.16
CA ALA A 146 18.70 -26.35 -8.28
C ALA A 146 18.97 -27.74 -8.89
N ASP A 147 19.08 -27.84 -10.21
CA ASP A 147 19.27 -29.13 -10.90
C ASP A 147 20.74 -29.60 -10.88
N ASP A 148 21.67 -28.70 -11.17
CA ASP A 148 23.08 -29.00 -11.41
C ASP A 148 24.05 -28.11 -10.62
N GLY A 149 23.54 -27.09 -9.91
CA GLY A 149 24.36 -26.11 -9.20
C GLY A 149 25.09 -25.13 -10.12
N ALA A 150 24.77 -25.07 -11.41
CA ALA A 150 25.38 -24.13 -12.33
C ALA A 150 25.05 -22.68 -11.91
N ALA A 151 26.08 -21.84 -11.83
CA ALA A 151 25.94 -20.43 -11.54
C ALA A 151 25.74 -19.64 -12.83
N VAL A 152 24.70 -18.81 -12.88
CA VAL A 152 24.37 -17.95 -14.01
C VAL A 152 24.27 -16.51 -13.54
N GLU A 153 24.89 -15.59 -14.28
CA GLU A 153 24.75 -14.16 -14.04
C GLU A 153 23.34 -13.68 -14.39
N GLY A 154 22.75 -12.90 -13.49
CA GLY A 154 21.44 -12.31 -13.63
C GLY A 154 21.44 -10.83 -13.24
N ARG A 155 20.26 -10.21 -13.34
CA ARG A 155 20.03 -8.84 -12.87
C ARG A 155 18.62 -8.72 -12.32
N PHE A 156 18.49 -8.18 -11.11
CA PHE A 156 17.18 -7.83 -10.58
C PHE A 156 16.48 -6.83 -11.52
N PRO A 157 15.21 -7.05 -11.88
CA PRO A 157 14.50 -6.18 -12.81
C PRO A 157 14.47 -4.71 -12.36
N GLN A 158 15.01 -3.78 -13.15
CA GLN A 158 14.88 -2.35 -12.84
C GLN A 158 13.41 -1.91 -12.85
N TYR A 159 12.69 -2.34 -13.88
CA TYR A 159 11.25 -2.15 -14.04
C TYR A 159 10.51 -3.42 -13.65
N ILE A 160 9.24 -3.28 -13.28
CA ILE A 160 8.46 -4.38 -12.72
C ILE A 160 8.29 -5.49 -13.75
N SER A 161 8.84 -6.67 -13.46
CA SER A 161 8.73 -7.83 -14.35
C SER A 161 7.32 -8.44 -14.26
N PRO A 162 6.59 -8.63 -15.37
CA PRO A 162 5.23 -9.20 -15.32
C PRO A 162 5.21 -10.69 -14.93
N HIS A 163 6.33 -11.39 -15.09
CA HIS A 163 6.52 -12.82 -14.83
C HIS A 163 7.75 -13.05 -13.94
N GLN A 164 7.96 -14.32 -13.54
CA GLN A 164 9.06 -14.72 -12.67
C GLN A 164 10.42 -14.26 -13.24
N PRO A 165 11.16 -13.38 -12.55
CA PRO A 165 12.47 -12.94 -13.03
C PRO A 165 13.50 -14.06 -13.10
N PHE A 166 13.41 -15.00 -12.14
CA PHE A 166 14.30 -16.14 -12.03
C PHE A 166 13.50 -17.37 -11.61
N THR A 167 13.87 -18.52 -12.16
CA THR A 167 13.29 -19.82 -11.85
C THR A 167 14.39 -20.81 -11.47
N ASN A 168 14.03 -21.93 -10.85
CA ASN A 168 14.96 -23.01 -10.52
C ASN A 168 16.13 -22.59 -9.61
N ILE A 169 15.84 -21.83 -8.58
CA ILE A 169 16.82 -21.21 -7.67
C ILE A 169 17.15 -22.20 -6.54
N ARG A 170 18.45 -22.44 -6.34
CA ARG A 170 19.03 -23.04 -5.13
C ARG A 170 19.80 -22.05 -4.29
N ALA A 171 20.42 -21.06 -4.92
CA ALA A 171 20.98 -19.92 -4.22
C ALA A 171 20.87 -18.64 -5.05
N ILE A 172 20.80 -17.51 -4.37
CA ILE A 172 20.94 -16.19 -4.98
C ILE A 172 22.02 -15.40 -4.23
N SER A 173 22.96 -14.85 -4.98
CA SER A 173 24.01 -13.98 -4.47
C SER A 173 23.88 -12.58 -5.04
N HIS A 174 24.05 -11.55 -4.21
CA HIS A 174 24.03 -10.16 -4.66
C HIS A 174 24.94 -9.29 -3.79
N GLU A 175 25.56 -8.29 -4.43
CA GLU A 175 26.44 -7.34 -3.75
C GLU A 175 25.62 -6.37 -2.87
N VAL A 176 25.96 -6.27 -1.59
CA VAL A 176 25.28 -5.38 -0.62
C VAL A 176 26.01 -4.04 -0.52
N VAL A 177 27.34 -4.11 -0.45
CA VAL A 177 28.28 -3.00 -0.53
C VAL A 177 29.49 -3.45 -1.35
N PRO A 178 30.26 -2.53 -1.96
CA PRO A 178 31.41 -2.89 -2.80
C PRO A 178 32.33 -3.91 -2.13
N GLY A 179 32.49 -5.08 -2.75
CA GLY A 179 33.35 -6.18 -2.29
C GLY A 179 32.74 -7.11 -1.24
N ILE A 180 31.49 -6.90 -0.81
CA ILE A 180 30.77 -7.79 0.11
C ILE A 180 29.46 -8.22 -0.53
N SER A 181 29.30 -9.53 -0.74
CA SER A 181 28.07 -10.12 -1.29
C SER A 181 27.35 -10.95 -0.24
N ALA A 182 26.02 -10.81 -0.21
CA ALA A 182 25.16 -11.71 0.54
C ALA A 182 24.81 -12.92 -0.33
N ILE A 183 24.81 -14.09 0.28
CA ILE A 183 24.48 -15.37 -0.36
C ILE A 183 23.30 -15.97 0.41
N VAL A 184 22.19 -16.19 -0.28
CA VAL A 184 21.00 -16.83 0.28
C VAL A 184 20.85 -18.20 -0.36
N GLN A 185 21.01 -19.25 0.44
CA GLN A 185 20.92 -20.63 0.00
C GLN A 185 19.61 -21.25 0.49
N PHE A 186 18.99 -22.05 -0.37
CA PHE A 186 17.69 -22.69 -0.12
C PHE A 186 17.84 -24.21 -0.16
N ALA A 187 17.10 -24.90 0.72
CA ALA A 187 16.97 -26.35 0.70
C ALA A 187 15.56 -26.81 1.07
N GLY A 188 15.18 -27.99 0.59
CA GLY A 188 13.90 -28.64 0.88
C GLY A 188 12.82 -28.44 -0.19
N ASP A 189 13.02 -27.57 -1.17
CA ASP A 189 12.23 -27.48 -2.41
C ASP A 189 13.01 -26.68 -3.47
N ILE A 190 12.45 -26.54 -4.67
CA ILE A 190 12.93 -25.62 -5.71
C ILE A 190 12.29 -24.25 -5.48
N PHE A 191 13.08 -23.19 -5.60
CA PHE A 191 12.60 -21.83 -5.43
C PHE A 191 12.52 -21.09 -6.78
N GLU A 192 11.68 -20.07 -6.84
CA GLU A 192 11.64 -19.10 -7.94
C GLU A 192 11.35 -17.71 -7.39
N MET A 193 11.53 -16.69 -8.22
CA MET A 193 11.33 -15.30 -7.83
C MET A 193 10.07 -14.71 -8.44
N GLU A 194 9.36 -13.89 -7.68
CA GLU A 194 8.31 -12.99 -8.15
C GLU A 194 8.69 -11.55 -7.84
N ASP A 195 8.41 -10.66 -8.78
CA ASP A 195 8.46 -9.22 -8.54
C ASP A 195 7.13 -8.77 -7.91
N GLN A 196 7.12 -8.61 -6.59
CA GLN A 196 5.86 -8.35 -5.87
C GLN A 196 5.33 -6.92 -6.08
N ARG A 197 6.10 -6.05 -6.72
CA ARG A 197 5.67 -4.70 -7.09
C ARG A 197 4.50 -4.70 -8.07
N ASN A 198 4.26 -5.81 -8.78
CA ASN A 198 3.03 -5.99 -9.56
C ASN A 198 1.75 -5.80 -8.72
N TRP A 199 1.81 -6.15 -7.43
CA TRP A 199 0.73 -5.99 -6.46
C TRP A 199 0.94 -4.80 -5.53
N SER A 200 1.79 -3.84 -5.93
CA SER A 200 2.23 -2.72 -5.09
C SER A 200 2.93 -3.12 -3.79
N ASP A 201 3.58 -4.29 -3.76
CA ASP A 201 4.46 -4.65 -2.65
C ASP A 201 5.92 -4.28 -2.95
N ALA A 202 6.61 -3.64 -2.02
CA ALA A 202 7.96 -3.14 -2.23
C ALA A 202 9.06 -4.20 -2.01
N SER A 203 8.97 -5.33 -2.71
CA SER A 203 10.01 -6.36 -2.67
C SER A 203 10.04 -7.30 -3.88
N TYR A 204 11.17 -8.00 -4.05
CA TYR A 204 11.19 -9.27 -4.79
C TYR A 204 11.03 -10.41 -3.81
N LYS A 205 10.21 -11.40 -4.14
CA LYS A 205 10.00 -12.58 -3.30
C LYS A 205 10.59 -13.80 -3.95
N THR A 206 11.55 -14.43 -3.29
CA THR A 206 12.00 -15.79 -3.59
C THR A 206 11.16 -16.77 -2.78
N TYR A 207 10.56 -17.77 -3.41
CA TYR A 207 9.64 -18.70 -2.77
C TYR A 207 9.62 -20.08 -3.40
N CYS A 208 9.05 -21.03 -2.66
CA CYS A 208 8.64 -22.34 -3.13
C CYS A 208 7.13 -22.56 -2.88
N THR A 209 6.46 -23.50 -3.51
CA THR A 209 6.88 -24.33 -4.65
C THR A 209 6.66 -23.55 -5.97
N PRO A 210 7.41 -23.77 -7.06
CA PRO A 210 7.28 -22.99 -8.31
C PRO A 210 5.87 -23.07 -8.91
N LEU A 211 5.37 -21.96 -9.47
CA LEU A 211 4.06 -21.83 -10.11
C LEU A 211 3.93 -22.63 -11.42
N SER A 212 5.04 -23.09 -11.98
CA SER A 212 5.01 -24.01 -13.13
C SER A 212 4.57 -25.43 -12.74
N ARG A 213 4.59 -25.79 -11.45
CA ARG A 213 4.09 -27.08 -10.97
C ARG A 213 2.57 -27.03 -10.79
N PRO A 214 1.86 -28.17 -10.85
CA PRO A 214 0.42 -28.21 -10.63
C PRO A 214 0.01 -27.64 -9.26
N PHE A 215 -1.01 -26.79 -9.25
CA PHE A 215 -1.68 -26.29 -8.04
C PHE A 215 -3.18 -26.06 -8.30
N PRO A 216 -4.05 -26.18 -7.29
CA PRO A 216 -3.75 -26.70 -5.95
C PRO A 216 -3.34 -28.18 -5.98
N VAL A 217 -2.54 -28.60 -5.01
CA VAL A 217 -2.07 -30.00 -4.85
C VAL A 217 -2.49 -30.56 -3.49
N GLU A 218 -2.92 -31.82 -3.47
CA GLU A 218 -3.26 -32.52 -2.23
C GLU A 218 -2.01 -32.82 -1.40
N ILE A 219 -2.08 -32.51 -0.11
CA ILE A 219 -1.15 -33.00 0.90
C ILE A 219 -1.90 -33.94 1.84
N LYS A 220 -1.38 -35.16 2.00
CA LYS A 220 -2.00 -36.19 2.86
C LYS A 220 -1.63 -35.95 4.32
N GLN A 221 -2.56 -36.27 5.22
CA GLN A 221 -2.27 -36.35 6.65
C GLN A 221 -1.00 -37.17 6.90
N GLY A 222 -0.14 -36.67 7.76
CA GLY A 222 1.14 -37.29 8.10
C GLY A 222 2.32 -36.88 7.21
N THR A 223 2.07 -36.17 6.10
CA THR A 223 3.16 -35.65 5.25
C THR A 223 4.06 -34.71 6.05
N ILE A 224 5.37 -34.93 5.97
CA ILE A 224 6.40 -34.10 6.60
C ILE A 224 7.02 -33.17 5.55
N ILE A 225 7.19 -31.90 5.90
CA ILE A 225 7.86 -30.88 5.08
C ILE A 225 9.01 -30.31 5.89
N THR A 226 10.23 -30.42 5.36
CA THR A 226 11.43 -29.84 5.96
C THR A 226 12.09 -28.89 4.98
N GLN A 227 12.45 -27.70 5.43
CA GLN A 227 13.12 -26.70 4.61
C GLN A 227 14.13 -25.90 5.42
N SER A 228 15.11 -25.32 4.73
CA SER A 228 16.03 -24.36 5.35
C SER A 228 16.39 -23.22 4.41
N VAL A 229 16.64 -22.06 4.99
CA VAL A 229 17.25 -20.90 4.34
C VAL A 229 18.51 -20.54 5.11
N VAL A 230 19.62 -20.35 4.41
CA VAL A 230 20.89 -19.91 5.02
C VAL A 230 21.31 -18.61 4.35
N LEU A 231 21.41 -17.54 5.15
CA LEU A 231 22.04 -16.29 4.75
C LEU A 231 23.48 -16.30 5.25
N SER A 232 24.43 -16.03 4.37
CA SER A 232 25.84 -15.82 4.69
C SER A 232 26.40 -14.63 3.90
N GLN A 233 27.62 -14.20 4.22
CA GLN A 233 28.36 -13.21 3.44
C GLN A 233 29.63 -13.79 2.83
N SER A 234 30.07 -13.18 1.73
CA SER A 234 31.41 -13.37 1.16
C SER A 234 32.11 -12.01 1.01
N GLY A 235 33.43 -12.00 1.19
CA GLY A 235 34.25 -10.78 1.24
C GLY A 235 34.74 -10.45 2.65
N GLU A 236 35.76 -9.59 2.76
CA GLU A 236 36.25 -9.12 4.05
C GLU A 236 35.34 -8.03 4.61
N ILE A 237 34.74 -8.26 5.78
CA ILE A 237 33.89 -7.30 6.47
C ILE A 237 34.80 -6.44 7.38
N PRO A 238 34.98 -5.14 7.11
CA PRO A 238 35.82 -4.31 7.97
C PRO A 238 35.16 -4.17 9.35
N ILE A 239 35.89 -4.50 10.41
CA ILE A 239 35.43 -4.44 11.82
C ILE A 239 34.89 -3.04 12.20
N GLN A 240 35.31 -1.98 11.51
CA GLN A 240 34.83 -0.60 11.73
C GLN A 240 33.46 -0.28 11.08
N ARG A 241 32.92 -1.12 10.18
CA ARG A 241 31.63 -0.88 9.49
C ARG A 241 30.42 -1.57 10.14
N THR A 242 30.62 -2.30 11.24
CA THR A 242 29.60 -3.17 11.85
C THR A 242 28.71 -2.51 12.89
N LYS A 243 29.12 -1.36 13.45
CA LYS A 243 28.26 -0.57 14.33
C LYS A 243 27.44 0.41 13.50
N SER A 244 26.17 0.11 13.24
CA SER A 244 25.23 1.15 12.82
C SER A 244 25.21 2.19 13.93
N SER A 245 25.73 3.40 13.69
CA SER A 245 25.41 4.51 14.58
C SER A 245 23.94 4.79 14.32
N ALA A 246 23.05 4.27 15.18
CA ALA A 246 21.63 4.60 15.11
C ALA A 246 21.55 6.13 14.98
N ARG A 247 21.06 6.62 13.84
CA ARG A 247 20.93 8.06 13.65
C ARG A 247 20.02 8.54 14.76
N SER A 248 20.51 9.48 15.56
CA SER A 248 19.72 10.03 16.65
C SER A 248 18.50 10.80 16.14
N ARG A 249 18.52 11.22 14.88
CA ARG A 249 17.47 12.01 14.22
C ARG A 249 17.30 11.57 12.76
N VAL A 250 16.05 11.44 12.33
CA VAL A 250 15.68 11.27 10.91
C VAL A 250 15.94 12.57 10.17
N GLY A 251 16.64 12.49 9.04
CA GLY A 251 16.88 13.61 8.14
C GLY A 251 15.79 13.70 7.07
N PHE A 252 15.16 14.86 6.96
CA PHE A 252 14.18 15.15 5.92
C PHE A 252 14.57 16.41 5.14
N THR A 253 14.60 16.32 3.82
CA THR A 253 14.97 17.43 2.94
C THR A 253 13.79 17.78 2.04
N VAL A 254 13.53 19.08 1.91
CA VAL A 254 12.58 19.65 0.95
C VAL A 254 13.39 20.26 -0.19
N ASP A 255 13.16 19.84 -1.43
CA ASP A 255 13.86 20.40 -2.58
C ASP A 255 13.22 21.70 -3.06
N LYS A 256 13.56 22.14 -4.27
CA LYS A 256 12.93 23.29 -4.93
C LYS A 256 11.66 22.86 -5.67
N PRO A 257 10.69 23.76 -5.88
CA PRO A 257 9.51 23.47 -6.70
C PRO A 257 9.90 22.88 -8.06
N SER A 258 9.28 21.74 -8.40
CA SER A 258 9.49 21.04 -9.66
C SER A 258 8.54 21.55 -10.75
N SER A 259 8.67 21.03 -11.97
CA SER A 259 7.69 21.23 -13.05
C SER A 259 6.52 20.24 -12.99
N ILE A 260 6.45 19.37 -11.98
CA ILE A 260 5.42 18.34 -11.85
C ILE A 260 4.17 18.98 -11.26
N THR A 261 3.11 19.05 -12.07
CA THR A 261 1.79 19.53 -11.63
C THR A 261 1.18 18.54 -10.65
N LEU A 262 0.44 19.05 -9.66
CA LEU A 262 -0.26 18.17 -8.73
C LEU A 262 -1.33 17.34 -9.44
N PRO A 263 -1.50 16.06 -9.06
CA PRO A 263 -2.55 15.22 -9.58
C PRO A 263 -3.92 15.75 -9.16
N ARG A 264 -4.92 15.55 -10.02
CA ARG A 264 -6.32 15.76 -9.64
C ARG A 264 -6.76 14.69 -8.66
N VAL A 265 -7.20 15.09 -7.47
CA VAL A 265 -7.63 14.17 -6.42
C VAL A 265 -9.14 14.07 -6.38
N GLY A 266 -9.67 12.86 -6.29
CA GLY A 266 -11.10 12.59 -6.13
C GLY A 266 -11.38 11.50 -5.10
N LEU A 267 -12.66 11.32 -4.79
CA LEU A 267 -13.16 10.25 -3.91
C LEU A 267 -14.16 9.36 -4.67
N GLY A 268 -14.37 8.13 -4.20
CA GLY A 268 -15.50 7.30 -4.63
C GLY A 268 -16.83 7.75 -4.02
N VAL A 269 -17.94 7.54 -4.73
CA VAL A 269 -19.30 7.63 -4.15
C VAL A 269 -19.41 6.61 -3.02
N ALA A 270 -20.02 7.02 -1.91
CA ALA A 270 -20.26 6.12 -0.79
C ALA A 270 -21.07 4.88 -1.18
N SER A 271 -20.62 3.73 -0.68
CA SER A 271 -21.30 2.43 -0.81
C SER A 271 -22.60 2.39 0.00
N HIS A 272 -22.71 3.17 1.07
CA HIS A 272 -23.95 3.30 1.83
C HIS A 272 -24.93 4.16 1.01
N VAL A 273 -26.07 3.60 0.64
CA VAL A 273 -26.96 4.18 -0.40
C VAL A 273 -27.66 5.50 -0.01
N GLN A 274 -27.39 6.03 1.18
CA GLN A 274 -27.96 7.28 1.65
C GLN A 274 -27.30 8.48 0.95
N PRO A 275 -28.07 9.50 0.52
CA PRO A 275 -27.51 10.76 0.04
C PRO A 275 -26.68 11.48 1.10
N LEU A 276 -25.71 12.27 0.66
CA LEU A 276 -24.92 13.15 1.54
C LEU A 276 -25.80 14.20 2.25
N SER A 277 -25.55 14.42 3.53
CA SER A 277 -26.14 15.52 4.30
C SER A 277 -25.51 16.87 3.94
N GLU A 278 -26.15 17.99 4.28
CA GLU A 278 -25.58 19.32 4.07
C GLU A 278 -24.24 19.50 4.78
N ARG A 279 -24.08 18.89 5.97
CA ARG A 279 -22.84 18.91 6.73
C ARG A 279 -21.74 18.13 6.03
N GLU A 280 -22.05 16.95 5.52
CA GLU A 280 -21.11 16.12 4.74
C GLU A 280 -20.67 16.87 3.46
N VAL A 281 -21.61 17.47 2.73
CA VAL A 281 -21.32 18.31 1.55
C VAL A 281 -20.40 19.48 1.91
N SER A 282 -20.68 20.21 3.00
CA SER A 282 -19.85 21.33 3.46
C SER A 282 -18.40 20.90 3.72
N ARG A 283 -18.22 19.77 4.41
CA ARG A 283 -16.90 19.21 4.72
C ARG A 283 -16.18 18.72 3.48
N LEU A 284 -16.85 17.97 2.61
CA LEU A 284 -16.24 17.46 1.38
C LEU A 284 -15.79 18.60 0.44
N ARG A 285 -16.49 19.74 0.42
CA ARG A 285 -16.04 20.93 -0.34
C ARG A 285 -14.70 21.49 0.16
N GLN A 286 -14.36 21.34 1.45
CA GLN A 286 -13.06 21.78 1.99
C GLN A 286 -11.88 20.96 1.44
N LEU A 287 -12.15 19.78 0.88
CA LEU A 287 -11.12 18.92 0.29
C LEU A 287 -10.67 19.35 -1.11
N ASN A 288 -11.36 20.31 -1.73
CA ASN A 288 -11.07 20.80 -3.10
C ASN A 288 -10.90 19.66 -4.12
N LEU A 289 -11.79 18.67 -4.05
CA LEU A 289 -11.78 17.51 -4.94
C LEU A 289 -12.00 17.93 -6.39
N SER A 290 -11.36 17.23 -7.32
CA SER A 290 -11.53 17.42 -8.76
C SER A 290 -12.69 16.60 -9.32
N HIS A 291 -12.94 15.42 -8.75
CA HIS A 291 -13.95 14.49 -9.24
C HIS A 291 -14.54 13.61 -8.14
N LEU A 292 -15.74 13.10 -8.42
CA LEU A 292 -16.39 12.03 -7.67
C LEU A 292 -16.50 10.80 -8.59
N ARG A 293 -15.93 9.67 -8.16
CA ARG A 293 -15.94 8.43 -8.94
C ARG A 293 -17.16 7.58 -8.61
N VAL A 294 -17.89 7.14 -9.63
CA VAL A 294 -18.97 6.14 -9.48
C VAL A 294 -18.70 4.94 -10.36
N GLU A 295 -18.88 3.74 -9.83
CA GLU A 295 -18.81 2.50 -10.61
C GLU A 295 -20.23 2.03 -10.96
N LEU A 296 -20.48 1.75 -12.23
CA LEU A 296 -21.78 1.35 -12.77
C LEU A 296 -21.63 0.02 -13.50
N ASN A 297 -22.19 -1.05 -12.93
CA ASN A 297 -22.41 -2.30 -13.64
C ASN A 297 -23.63 -2.15 -14.54
N LEU A 298 -23.44 -2.04 -15.85
CA LEU A 298 -24.54 -1.76 -16.78
C LEU A 298 -25.46 -2.96 -17.00
N ALA A 299 -25.01 -4.17 -16.66
CA ALA A 299 -25.87 -5.35 -16.58
C ALA A 299 -26.72 -5.39 -15.29
N GLY A 300 -26.38 -4.58 -14.29
CA GLY A 300 -27.09 -4.49 -13.02
C GLY A 300 -28.39 -3.68 -13.13
N ALA A 301 -29.42 -4.04 -12.37
CA ALA A 301 -30.72 -3.34 -12.42
C ALA A 301 -30.69 -1.94 -11.77
N ASP A 302 -29.68 -1.65 -10.94
CA ASP A 302 -29.62 -0.47 -10.07
C ASP A 302 -28.75 0.69 -10.62
N TYR A 303 -28.03 0.49 -11.74
CA TYR A 303 -27.07 1.49 -12.23
C TYR A 303 -27.71 2.88 -12.47
N GLN A 304 -28.97 2.94 -12.89
CA GLN A 304 -29.66 4.20 -13.13
C GLN A 304 -29.91 4.99 -11.84
N GLN A 305 -30.19 4.30 -10.74
CA GLN A 305 -30.37 4.94 -9.43
C GLN A 305 -29.03 5.42 -8.90
N SER A 306 -27.98 4.59 -9.02
CA SER A 306 -26.61 4.96 -8.66
C SER A 306 -26.11 6.18 -9.44
N LEU A 307 -26.38 6.25 -10.75
CA LEU A 307 -26.03 7.41 -11.58
C LEU A 307 -26.78 8.68 -11.15
N ARG A 308 -28.08 8.59 -10.85
CA ARG A 308 -28.86 9.75 -10.35
C ARG A 308 -28.32 10.26 -9.01
N ARG A 309 -28.01 9.35 -8.07
CA ARG A 309 -27.43 9.71 -6.77
C ARG A 309 -26.07 10.40 -6.97
N ALA A 310 -25.17 9.76 -7.71
CA ALA A 310 -23.84 10.32 -7.99
C ALA A 310 -23.93 11.69 -8.68
N THR A 311 -24.90 11.88 -9.59
CA THR A 311 -25.14 13.17 -10.25
C THR A 311 -25.53 14.25 -9.26
N ALA A 312 -26.48 13.97 -8.37
CA ALA A 312 -26.93 14.91 -7.35
C ALA A 312 -25.79 15.29 -6.39
N GLU A 313 -25.00 14.31 -5.95
CA GLU A 313 -23.84 14.53 -5.08
C GLU A 313 -22.74 15.35 -5.77
N ALA A 314 -22.40 15.04 -7.02
CA ALA A 314 -21.42 15.79 -7.80
C ALA A 314 -21.86 17.25 -8.02
N GLN A 315 -23.14 17.48 -8.31
CA GLN A 315 -23.71 18.83 -8.42
C GLN A 315 -23.69 19.57 -7.09
N ALA A 316 -24.04 18.90 -5.98
CA ALA A 316 -23.95 19.48 -4.65
C ALA A 316 -22.51 19.85 -4.29
N LEU A 317 -21.52 19.05 -4.68
CA LEU A 317 -20.11 19.34 -4.45
C LEU A 317 -19.53 20.36 -5.45
N GLY A 318 -20.18 20.57 -6.60
CA GLY A 318 -19.69 21.45 -7.66
C GLY A 318 -18.53 20.85 -8.46
N ILE A 319 -18.47 19.52 -8.55
CA ILE A 319 -17.39 18.76 -9.20
C ILE A 319 -17.93 17.84 -10.30
N ARG A 320 -17.03 17.26 -11.10
CA ARG A 320 -17.41 16.35 -12.19
C ARG A 320 -17.38 14.88 -11.77
N LEU A 321 -18.08 14.05 -12.51
CA LEU A 321 -18.06 12.59 -12.34
C LEU A 321 -16.92 11.94 -13.14
N GLU A 322 -16.21 11.02 -12.51
CA GLU A 322 -15.46 9.95 -13.17
C GLU A 322 -16.35 8.70 -13.14
N ILE A 323 -16.91 8.31 -14.29
CA ILE A 323 -17.85 7.19 -14.38
C ILE A 323 -17.11 5.95 -14.88
N ALA A 324 -16.94 4.97 -14.01
CA ALA A 324 -16.42 3.66 -14.35
C ALA A 324 -17.56 2.73 -14.79
N LEU A 325 -17.59 2.40 -16.08
CA LEU A 325 -18.57 1.51 -16.70
C LEU A 325 -18.02 0.08 -16.71
N ILE A 326 -18.78 -0.86 -16.18
CA ILE A 326 -18.50 -2.30 -16.28
C ILE A 326 -19.52 -2.87 -17.28
N LEU A 327 -19.02 -3.18 -18.48
CA LEU A 327 -19.82 -3.73 -19.58
C LEU A 327 -19.87 -5.26 -19.50
N SER A 328 -20.96 -5.84 -20.01
CA SER A 328 -21.03 -7.26 -20.36
C SER A 328 -20.81 -7.46 -21.87
N ASP A 329 -20.98 -8.71 -22.33
CA ASP A 329 -20.98 -9.01 -23.77
C ASP A 329 -22.09 -8.24 -24.54
N ALA A 330 -23.13 -7.79 -23.85
CA ALA A 330 -24.21 -6.94 -24.36
C ALA A 330 -23.87 -5.43 -24.37
N GLY A 331 -22.58 -5.06 -24.32
CA GLY A 331 -22.13 -3.68 -24.18
C GLY A 331 -22.69 -2.69 -25.22
N ASN A 332 -23.11 -3.15 -26.40
CA ASN A 332 -23.73 -2.27 -27.39
C ASN A 332 -25.15 -1.83 -26.97
N GLU A 333 -26.00 -2.78 -26.55
CA GLU A 333 -27.32 -2.43 -26.01
C GLU A 333 -27.20 -1.63 -24.71
N GLU A 334 -26.26 -2.01 -23.83
CA GLU A 334 -26.02 -1.33 -22.55
C GLU A 334 -25.64 0.15 -22.74
N LEU A 335 -24.72 0.46 -23.66
CA LEU A 335 -24.32 1.84 -23.95
C LEU A 335 -25.40 2.64 -24.67
N GLN A 336 -26.21 2.00 -25.52
CA GLN A 336 -27.37 2.65 -26.13
C GLN A 336 -28.42 3.03 -25.06
N LEU A 337 -28.72 2.12 -24.14
CA LEU A 337 -29.63 2.39 -23.02
C LEU A 337 -29.08 3.50 -22.11
N LEU A 338 -27.79 3.42 -21.77
CA LEU A 338 -27.12 4.46 -20.97
C LEU A 338 -27.26 5.83 -21.65
N SER A 339 -27.05 5.93 -22.97
CA SER A 339 -27.18 7.18 -23.71
C SER A 339 -28.55 7.84 -23.51
N GLY A 340 -29.63 7.04 -23.55
CA GLY A 340 -30.99 7.54 -23.24
C GLY A 340 -31.16 7.98 -21.78
N VAL A 341 -30.54 7.28 -20.83
CA VAL A 341 -30.55 7.68 -19.41
C VAL A 341 -29.80 9.01 -19.20
N LEU A 342 -28.69 9.23 -19.92
CA LEU A 342 -27.88 10.45 -19.83
C LEU A 342 -28.65 11.70 -20.27
N GLU A 343 -29.57 11.60 -21.23
CA GLU A 343 -30.43 12.71 -21.67
C GLU A 343 -31.36 13.20 -20.55
N GLY A 344 -31.85 12.28 -19.71
CA GLY A 344 -32.74 12.59 -18.59
C GLY A 344 -31.99 13.04 -17.33
N VAL A 345 -30.87 12.39 -16.99
CA VAL A 345 -30.14 12.65 -15.74
C VAL A 345 -29.18 13.83 -15.86
N LYS A 346 -28.55 14.01 -17.03
CA LYS A 346 -27.56 15.06 -17.31
C LYS A 346 -26.40 15.14 -16.30
N PRO A 347 -25.69 14.03 -16.01
CA PRO A 347 -24.51 14.05 -15.14
C PRO A 347 -23.42 15.03 -15.63
N PRO A 348 -22.74 15.76 -14.71
CA PRO A 348 -21.58 16.57 -15.06
C PRO A 348 -20.35 15.68 -15.26
N VAL A 349 -20.21 15.02 -16.42
CA VAL A 349 -19.14 14.05 -16.64
C VAL A 349 -17.81 14.74 -16.93
N GLY A 350 -16.72 14.25 -16.33
CA GLY A 350 -15.34 14.66 -16.62
C GLY A 350 -14.51 13.53 -17.23
N ALA A 351 -14.81 12.28 -16.88
CA ALA A 351 -14.12 11.12 -17.42
C ALA A 351 -15.03 9.88 -17.45
N TRP A 352 -14.79 9.03 -18.46
CA TRP A 352 -15.34 7.70 -18.62
C TRP A 352 -14.21 6.69 -18.52
N LEU A 353 -14.36 5.73 -17.61
CA LEU A 353 -13.51 4.55 -17.53
C LEU A 353 -14.29 3.35 -18.05
N VAL A 354 -13.78 2.71 -19.09
CA VAL A 354 -14.47 1.59 -19.73
C VAL A 354 -13.79 0.29 -19.30
N PHE A 355 -14.55 -0.61 -18.71
CA PHE A 355 -14.12 -1.96 -18.34
C PHE A 355 -15.11 -3.00 -18.87
N HIS A 356 -14.68 -4.25 -18.91
CA HIS A 356 -15.52 -5.38 -19.28
C HIS A 356 -15.44 -6.47 -18.20
N SER A 357 -16.57 -7.08 -17.84
CA SER A 357 -16.64 -8.06 -16.76
C SER A 357 -15.81 -9.33 -17.04
N GLY A 358 -15.71 -9.72 -18.31
CA GLY A 358 -14.93 -10.88 -18.76
C GLY A 358 -13.47 -10.61 -19.14
N GLU A 359 -13.01 -9.36 -19.15
CA GLU A 359 -11.62 -9.01 -19.50
C GLU A 359 -10.86 -8.50 -18.26
N LYS A 360 -9.57 -8.82 -18.15
CA LYS A 360 -8.73 -8.27 -17.07
C LYS A 360 -8.24 -6.86 -17.39
N VAL A 361 -7.95 -6.60 -18.66
CA VAL A 361 -7.59 -5.30 -19.19
C VAL A 361 -8.49 -4.97 -20.38
N THR A 362 -9.00 -3.74 -20.44
CA THR A 362 -9.91 -3.26 -21.48
C THR A 362 -9.28 -3.35 -22.87
N SER A 363 -9.89 -4.13 -23.75
CA SER A 363 -9.50 -4.20 -25.16
C SER A 363 -9.94 -2.97 -25.97
N GLU A 364 -9.28 -2.76 -27.12
CA GLU A 364 -9.57 -1.66 -28.05
C GLU A 364 -11.04 -1.66 -28.52
N ARG A 365 -11.67 -2.84 -28.60
CA ARG A 365 -13.08 -3.02 -29.00
C ARG A 365 -14.01 -2.18 -28.12
N TRP A 366 -13.85 -2.25 -26.81
CA TRP A 366 -14.74 -1.57 -25.86
C TRP A 366 -14.51 -0.06 -25.84
N ILE A 367 -13.27 0.39 -26.04
CA ILE A 367 -12.97 1.82 -26.20
C ILE A 367 -13.61 2.40 -27.46
N LYS A 368 -13.52 1.71 -28.61
CA LYS A 368 -14.20 2.12 -29.85
C LYS A 368 -15.72 2.22 -29.67
N LEU A 369 -16.29 1.24 -28.97
CA LEU A 369 -17.72 1.21 -28.70
C LEU A 369 -18.14 2.38 -27.79
N ALA A 370 -17.40 2.62 -26.70
CA ALA A 370 -17.65 3.74 -25.80
C ALA A 370 -17.55 5.10 -26.51
N ARG A 371 -16.51 5.33 -27.34
CA ARG A 371 -16.38 6.57 -28.13
C ARG A 371 -17.61 6.82 -29.01
N ARG A 372 -18.10 5.79 -29.70
CA ARG A 372 -19.30 5.90 -30.55
C ARG A 372 -20.52 6.47 -29.82
N TYR A 373 -20.74 6.06 -28.57
CA TYR A 373 -21.94 6.42 -27.80
C TYR A 373 -21.73 7.64 -26.88
N LEU A 374 -20.52 7.83 -26.35
CA LEU A 374 -20.27 8.76 -25.24
C LEU A 374 -19.48 10.02 -25.64
N GLU A 375 -18.75 10.01 -26.76
CA GLU A 375 -17.87 11.13 -27.13
C GLU A 375 -18.65 12.42 -27.41
N SER A 376 -19.83 12.33 -28.02
CA SER A 376 -20.69 13.49 -28.29
C SER A 376 -21.44 13.99 -27.06
N TYR A 377 -21.42 13.27 -25.94
CA TYR A 377 -22.13 13.68 -24.72
C TYR A 377 -21.49 14.94 -24.11
N ASP A 378 -20.16 14.94 -24.00
CA ASP A 378 -19.35 16.09 -23.59
C ASP A 378 -17.95 15.97 -24.21
N LEU A 379 -17.64 16.86 -25.15
CA LEU A 379 -16.36 16.85 -25.88
C LEU A 379 -15.13 17.10 -24.98
N ALA A 380 -15.34 17.62 -23.77
CA ALA A 380 -14.27 17.78 -22.78
C ALA A 380 -14.05 16.53 -21.92
N ALA A 381 -15.03 15.62 -21.85
CA ALA A 381 -14.93 14.41 -21.07
C ALA A 381 -13.91 13.44 -21.70
N LYS A 382 -13.04 12.88 -20.87
CA LYS A 382 -12.00 11.94 -21.31
C LYS A 382 -12.53 10.51 -21.34
N ILE A 383 -12.09 9.69 -22.28
CA ILE A 383 -12.43 8.26 -22.35
C ILE A 383 -11.15 7.44 -22.21
N GLY A 384 -11.09 6.61 -21.16
CA GLY A 384 -9.95 5.77 -20.83
C GLY A 384 -10.35 4.33 -20.52
N GLY A 385 -9.34 3.49 -20.32
CA GLY A 385 -9.49 2.09 -19.95
C GLY A 385 -8.30 1.61 -19.14
N GLY A 386 -8.00 0.32 -19.20
CA GLY A 386 -6.94 -0.30 -18.41
C GLY A 386 -7.56 -1.42 -17.58
N THR A 387 -7.36 -1.41 -16.27
CA THR A 387 -7.96 -2.41 -15.39
C THR A 387 -8.61 -1.79 -14.16
N ASN A 388 -9.71 -2.39 -13.70
CA ASN A 388 -10.29 -2.08 -12.39
C ASN A 388 -9.66 -2.93 -11.26
N ARG A 389 -8.61 -3.71 -11.59
CA ARG A 389 -7.88 -4.65 -10.73
C ARG A 389 -6.49 -4.08 -10.38
N TYR A 390 -5.45 -4.91 -10.30
CA TYR A 390 -4.11 -4.51 -9.88
C TYR A 390 -3.21 -4.14 -11.06
N PHE A 391 -2.05 -3.54 -10.76
CA PHE A 391 -1.04 -3.26 -11.78
C PHE A 391 -0.54 -4.55 -12.46
N THR A 392 -0.57 -5.70 -11.77
CA THR A 392 -0.25 -7.03 -12.32
C THR A 392 -0.98 -7.30 -13.63
N GLU A 393 -2.30 -7.10 -13.68
CA GLU A 393 -3.09 -7.36 -14.89
C GLU A 393 -2.66 -6.41 -16.01
N LEU A 394 -2.51 -5.12 -15.71
CA LEU A 394 -2.10 -4.11 -16.69
C LEU A 394 -0.71 -4.42 -17.27
N ASN A 395 0.23 -4.87 -16.44
CA ASN A 395 1.61 -5.16 -16.87
C ASN A 395 1.70 -6.46 -17.68
N ARG A 396 0.84 -7.45 -17.39
CA ARG A 396 0.77 -8.73 -18.13
C ARG A 396 -0.02 -8.62 -19.43
N GLU A 397 -1.09 -7.84 -19.45
CA GLU A 397 -2.01 -7.65 -20.59
C GLU A 397 -2.00 -6.19 -21.05
N ARG A 398 -0.85 -5.72 -21.55
CA ARG A 398 -0.61 -4.30 -21.86
C ARG A 398 -1.64 -3.76 -22.88
N PRO A 399 -2.33 -2.64 -22.59
CA PRO A 399 -3.40 -2.13 -23.44
C PRO A 399 -2.89 -1.43 -24.71
N VAL A 400 -3.73 -1.40 -25.74
CA VAL A 400 -3.53 -0.52 -26.90
C VAL A 400 -4.02 0.88 -26.55
N THR A 401 -3.10 1.84 -26.44
CA THR A 401 -3.41 3.16 -25.88
C THR A 401 -3.79 4.22 -26.92
N SER A 402 -3.67 3.93 -28.23
CA SER A 402 -3.90 4.92 -29.31
C SER A 402 -5.31 5.52 -29.35
N LEU A 403 -6.29 4.87 -28.72
CA LEU A 403 -7.67 5.35 -28.63
C LEU A 403 -8.06 5.80 -27.22
N MET A 404 -7.14 5.77 -26.26
CA MET A 404 -7.40 6.13 -24.87
C MET A 404 -6.86 7.53 -24.58
N ASP A 405 -7.68 8.35 -23.93
CA ASP A 405 -7.22 9.63 -23.41
C ASP A 405 -6.42 9.48 -22.11
N PHE A 406 -6.58 8.34 -21.42
CA PHE A 406 -5.85 7.97 -20.21
C PHE A 406 -5.95 6.46 -19.95
N VAL A 407 -5.00 5.93 -19.16
CA VAL A 407 -4.97 4.54 -18.68
C VAL A 407 -5.16 4.51 -17.16
N SER A 408 -5.79 3.46 -16.64
CA SER A 408 -6.07 3.31 -15.21
C SER A 408 -5.76 1.93 -14.65
N TYR A 409 -5.38 1.89 -13.38
CA TYR A 409 -5.33 0.71 -12.51
C TYR A 409 -5.59 1.11 -11.04
N SER A 410 -5.92 0.14 -10.19
CA SER A 410 -6.16 0.36 -8.75
C SER A 410 -4.99 -0.14 -7.89
N ILE A 411 -4.91 0.35 -6.64
CA ILE A 411 -3.84 0.03 -5.69
C ILE A 411 -4.43 -0.35 -4.34
N ASN A 412 -3.89 -1.41 -3.73
CA ASN A 412 -4.01 -1.68 -2.31
C ASN A 412 -2.71 -2.35 -1.79
N PRO A 413 -2.22 -1.97 -0.61
CA PRO A 413 -0.94 -2.45 -0.08
C PRO A 413 -1.02 -3.80 0.65
N GLN A 414 -2.08 -4.59 0.48
CA GLN A 414 -2.43 -5.72 1.36
C GLN A 414 -2.57 -7.07 0.66
N VAL A 415 -1.90 -7.29 -0.47
CA VAL A 415 -2.04 -8.56 -1.21
C VAL A 415 -1.31 -9.71 -0.52
N HIS A 416 -0.10 -9.47 -0.01
CA HIS A 416 0.72 -10.55 0.55
C HIS A 416 0.88 -10.55 2.07
N ALA A 417 0.76 -9.39 2.72
CA ALA A 417 0.71 -9.26 4.17
C ALA A 417 -0.14 -8.06 4.58
N PHE A 418 -0.54 -8.01 5.85
CA PHE A 418 -1.60 -7.13 6.34
C PHE A 418 -1.16 -6.24 7.51
N ASP A 419 0.07 -6.37 7.99
CA ASP A 419 0.59 -5.63 9.14
C ASP A 419 1.04 -4.20 8.78
N ASN A 420 1.08 -3.31 9.78
CA ASN A 420 1.39 -1.90 9.57
C ASN A 420 2.77 -1.66 8.95
N SER A 421 3.78 -2.45 9.32
CA SER A 421 5.12 -2.33 8.73
C SER A 421 5.06 -2.59 7.23
N THR A 422 4.41 -3.67 6.80
CA THR A 422 4.27 -3.98 5.37
C THR A 422 3.50 -2.88 4.61
N LEU A 423 2.43 -2.32 5.20
CA LEU A 423 1.71 -1.22 4.56
C LEU A 423 2.59 0.02 4.30
N VAL A 424 3.48 0.35 5.25
CA VAL A 424 4.43 1.47 5.14
C VAL A 424 5.53 1.14 4.13
N GLU A 425 6.11 -0.06 4.22
CA GLU A 425 7.11 -0.57 3.27
C GLU A 425 6.63 -0.44 1.82
N ASN A 426 5.33 -0.72 1.59
CA ASN A 426 4.70 -0.74 0.28
C ASN A 426 4.42 0.65 -0.33
N LEU A 427 4.60 1.76 0.41
CA LEU A 427 4.32 3.10 -0.11
C LEU A 427 5.17 3.46 -1.33
N GLN A 428 6.46 3.14 -1.30
CA GLN A 428 7.40 3.47 -2.36
C GLN A 428 7.06 2.77 -3.69
N SER A 429 6.52 1.55 -3.62
CA SER A 429 6.18 0.76 -4.82
C SER A 429 5.12 1.46 -5.69
N GLN A 430 4.28 2.33 -5.10
CA GLN A 430 3.26 3.07 -5.83
C GLN A 430 3.90 3.92 -6.93
N ALA A 431 5.02 4.59 -6.66
CA ALA A 431 5.79 5.31 -7.67
C ALA A 431 6.35 4.38 -8.75
N GLU A 432 6.83 3.19 -8.35
CA GLU A 432 7.43 2.23 -9.27
C GLU A 432 6.43 1.62 -10.26
N THR A 433 5.17 1.46 -9.84
CA THR A 433 4.09 1.08 -10.75
C THR A 433 3.88 2.12 -11.84
N VAL A 434 3.94 3.41 -11.50
CA VAL A 434 3.83 4.52 -12.46
C VAL A 434 5.01 4.53 -13.41
N VAL A 435 6.24 4.46 -12.87
CA VAL A 435 7.48 4.41 -13.68
C VAL A 435 7.47 3.23 -14.65
N SER A 436 7.00 2.06 -14.20
CA SER A 436 6.93 0.86 -15.06
C SER A 436 5.80 0.95 -16.09
N ALA A 437 4.65 1.53 -15.74
CA ALA A 437 3.55 1.75 -16.67
C ALA A 437 3.99 2.59 -17.89
N ARG A 438 4.80 3.64 -17.64
CA ARG A 438 5.32 4.53 -18.69
C ARG A 438 6.08 3.81 -19.80
N GLN A 439 6.67 2.65 -19.52
CA GLN A 439 7.38 1.87 -20.55
C GLN A 439 6.48 1.37 -21.67
N PHE A 440 5.19 1.16 -21.40
CA PHE A 440 4.26 0.58 -22.38
C PHE A 440 3.06 1.46 -22.68
N ILE A 441 2.77 2.50 -21.89
CA ILE A 441 1.73 3.50 -22.22
C ILE A 441 2.30 4.80 -22.79
N GLY A 442 3.62 5.02 -22.70
CA GLY A 442 4.25 6.29 -23.08
C GLY A 442 3.74 7.47 -22.25
N ASP A 443 3.46 8.59 -22.93
CA ASP A 443 3.01 9.83 -22.30
C ASP A 443 1.50 9.90 -22.05
N VAL A 444 0.75 8.84 -22.39
CA VAL A 444 -0.70 8.79 -22.15
C VAL A 444 -0.98 9.03 -20.65
N PRO A 445 -1.86 9.98 -20.29
CA PRO A 445 -2.17 10.27 -18.90
C PRO A 445 -2.52 9.01 -18.09
N LEU A 446 -2.04 8.94 -16.84
CA LEU A 446 -2.24 7.79 -15.97
C LEU A 446 -3.12 8.20 -14.80
N ALA A 447 -4.31 7.61 -14.69
CA ALA A 447 -5.17 7.70 -13.52
C ALA A 447 -4.90 6.51 -12.59
N VAL A 448 -4.71 6.76 -11.31
CA VAL A 448 -4.51 5.68 -10.32
C VAL A 448 -5.69 5.67 -9.37
N GLY A 449 -6.51 4.62 -9.40
CA GLY A 449 -7.62 4.53 -8.48
C GLY A 449 -8.65 3.45 -8.80
N PRO A 450 -9.42 3.02 -7.79
CA PRO A 450 -9.35 3.50 -6.41
C PRO A 450 -8.07 3.07 -5.67
N VAL A 451 -7.56 3.94 -4.79
CA VAL A 451 -6.49 3.65 -3.84
C VAL A 451 -7.12 3.45 -2.47
N THR A 452 -7.02 2.24 -1.93
CA THR A 452 -7.64 1.82 -0.67
C THR A 452 -6.67 0.99 0.17
N LEU A 453 -6.90 0.90 1.48
CA LEU A 453 -6.06 0.06 2.35
C LEU A 453 -6.28 -1.43 2.06
N LYS A 454 -7.53 -1.86 1.92
CA LYS A 454 -7.90 -3.23 1.53
C LYS A 454 -8.40 -3.31 0.10
N ALA A 455 -8.33 -4.49 -0.49
CA ALA A 455 -8.89 -4.74 -1.81
C ALA A 455 -10.41 -4.50 -1.82
N ARG A 456 -10.93 -3.97 -2.93
CA ARG A 456 -12.37 -3.73 -3.13
C ARG A 456 -13.16 -4.98 -3.52
N PHE A 457 -12.45 -5.97 -4.05
CA PHE A 457 -12.92 -7.31 -4.37
C PHE A 457 -11.68 -8.18 -4.62
N ASN A 458 -11.82 -9.51 -4.54
CA ASN A 458 -10.76 -10.44 -4.89
C ASN A 458 -10.91 -10.88 -6.37
N PRO A 459 -9.97 -10.53 -7.27
CA PRO A 459 -10.08 -10.84 -8.70
C PRO A 459 -9.71 -12.29 -9.06
N ASN A 460 -9.20 -13.09 -8.10
CA ASN A 460 -8.70 -14.45 -8.31
C ASN A 460 -9.55 -15.53 -7.61
N VAL A 461 -10.78 -15.17 -7.22
CA VAL A 461 -11.70 -16.06 -6.52
C VAL A 461 -12.22 -17.16 -7.46
N ASN A 462 -12.09 -18.42 -7.04
CA ASN A 462 -12.70 -19.56 -7.73
C ASN A 462 -14.04 -19.99 -7.12
N ASP A 463 -14.25 -19.75 -5.82
CA ASP A 463 -15.46 -20.13 -5.06
C ASP A 463 -16.12 -18.92 -4.38
N PRO A 464 -17.44 -18.90 -4.14
CA PRO A 464 -18.08 -17.82 -3.40
C PRO A 464 -17.38 -17.56 -2.05
N ALA A 465 -17.18 -16.29 -1.70
CA ALA A 465 -16.64 -15.93 -0.38
C ALA A 465 -17.50 -16.59 0.71
N LEU A 466 -16.87 -17.04 1.80
CA LEU A 466 -17.61 -17.48 2.98
C LEU A 466 -18.56 -16.35 3.39
N GLU A 467 -19.82 -16.67 3.70
CA GLU A 467 -20.70 -15.65 4.23
C GLU A 467 -20.08 -15.07 5.50
N PRO A 468 -19.91 -13.73 5.59
CA PRO A 468 -19.34 -13.11 6.77
C PRO A 468 -20.15 -13.55 7.99
N THR A 469 -19.46 -13.99 9.04
CA THR A 469 -20.17 -14.18 10.31
C THR A 469 -20.76 -12.84 10.76
N THR A 470 -21.86 -12.88 11.52
CA THR A 470 -22.61 -11.68 11.93
C THR A 470 -21.77 -10.64 12.68
N ASP A 471 -20.58 -11.02 13.18
CA ASP A 471 -19.70 -10.18 13.99
C ASP A 471 -18.46 -9.62 13.23
N GLN A 472 -18.19 -10.02 11.99
CA GLN A 472 -17.01 -9.56 11.22
C GLN A 472 -17.28 -8.38 10.28
N LEU A 473 -16.40 -7.37 10.28
CA LEU A 473 -16.46 -6.28 9.30
C LEU A 473 -16.40 -6.82 7.86
N PRO A 474 -17.01 -6.14 6.87
CA PRO A 474 -16.81 -6.48 5.47
C PRO A 474 -15.32 -6.48 5.09
N ASP A 475 -14.93 -7.36 4.18
CA ASP A 475 -13.52 -7.59 3.82
C ASP A 475 -12.83 -6.34 3.29
N GLU A 476 -13.56 -5.41 2.71
CA GLU A 476 -13.03 -4.17 2.12
C GLU A 476 -12.91 -3.03 3.15
N VAL A 477 -13.37 -3.24 4.40
CA VAL A 477 -13.27 -2.26 5.48
C VAL A 477 -11.97 -2.46 6.26
N ASP A 478 -11.17 -1.40 6.36
CA ASP A 478 -9.95 -1.37 7.16
C ASP A 478 -10.08 -0.38 8.32
N VAL A 479 -9.96 -0.90 9.55
CA VAL A 479 -10.07 -0.08 10.77
C VAL A 479 -9.03 1.03 10.84
N ARG A 480 -7.86 0.85 10.20
CA ARG A 480 -6.79 1.86 10.20
C ARG A 480 -7.19 3.11 9.43
N GLN A 481 -8.19 3.05 8.55
CA GLN A 481 -8.64 4.20 7.78
C GLN A 481 -9.13 5.35 8.67
N MET A 482 -9.74 5.04 9.82
CA MET A 482 -10.20 6.06 10.78
C MET A 482 -9.12 6.58 11.75
N SER A 483 -7.87 6.16 11.59
CA SER A 483 -6.80 6.37 12.58
C SER A 483 -5.69 7.33 12.11
N LEU A 484 -4.81 7.72 13.02
CA LEU A 484 -3.60 8.49 12.73
C LEU A 484 -2.66 7.77 11.76
N PHE A 485 -2.52 6.44 11.87
CA PHE A 485 -1.79 5.63 10.89
C PHE A 485 -2.41 5.76 9.49
N GLY A 486 -3.74 5.76 9.38
CA GLY A 486 -4.44 5.98 8.10
C GLY A 486 -4.14 7.35 7.49
N ALA A 487 -4.01 8.39 8.32
CA ALA A 487 -3.58 9.71 7.88
C ALA A 487 -2.12 9.70 7.38
N GLY A 488 -1.21 9.10 8.16
CA GLY A 488 0.19 8.98 7.77
C GLY A 488 0.38 8.21 6.48
N TRP A 489 -0.26 7.05 6.35
CA TRP A 489 -0.22 6.24 5.13
C TRP A 489 -0.77 7.00 3.91
N THR A 490 -1.87 7.74 4.08
CA THR A 490 -2.44 8.58 3.00
C THR A 490 -1.46 9.69 2.58
N ALA A 491 -0.75 10.32 3.52
CA ALA A 491 0.29 11.29 3.21
C ALA A 491 1.45 10.66 2.42
N GLY A 492 1.90 9.47 2.83
CA GLY A 492 2.90 8.71 2.08
C GLY A 492 2.43 8.35 0.67
N SER A 493 1.19 7.90 0.49
CA SER A 493 0.64 7.57 -0.82
C SER A 493 0.57 8.79 -1.73
N LEU A 494 0.09 9.92 -1.21
CA LEU A 494 0.04 11.19 -1.93
C LEU A 494 1.45 11.63 -2.37
N LYS A 495 2.45 11.49 -1.49
CA LYS A 495 3.85 11.78 -1.83
C LYS A 495 4.29 11.01 -3.07
N TYR A 496 4.28 9.69 -3.01
CA TYR A 496 4.85 8.85 -4.07
C TYR A 496 4.08 8.97 -5.38
N LEU A 497 2.74 9.06 -5.33
CA LEU A 497 1.93 9.21 -6.53
C LEU A 497 2.05 10.61 -7.15
N ALA A 498 2.08 11.68 -6.35
CA ALA A 498 2.22 13.04 -6.86
C ALA A 498 3.60 13.28 -7.48
N GLU A 499 4.68 12.87 -6.79
CA GLU A 499 6.05 12.99 -7.31
C GLU A 499 6.27 12.16 -8.59
N SER A 500 5.47 11.11 -8.81
CA SER A 500 5.53 10.30 -10.03
C SER A 500 4.78 10.90 -11.23
N GLY A 501 4.12 12.04 -11.06
CA GLY A 501 3.43 12.75 -12.15
C GLY A 501 2.20 12.01 -12.68
N VAL A 502 1.44 11.36 -11.81
CA VAL A 502 0.13 10.80 -12.19
C VAL A 502 -0.86 11.91 -12.54
N HIS A 503 -1.79 11.63 -13.44
CA HIS A 503 -2.76 12.59 -13.92
C HIS A 503 -3.88 12.85 -12.89
N SER A 504 -4.37 11.79 -12.29
CA SER A 504 -5.40 11.82 -11.26
C SER A 504 -5.26 10.64 -10.31
N VAL A 505 -5.75 10.83 -9.09
CA VAL A 505 -5.85 9.78 -8.08
C VAL A 505 -7.25 9.79 -7.47
N THR A 506 -7.85 8.61 -7.32
CA THR A 506 -9.12 8.44 -6.60
C THR A 506 -8.86 7.67 -5.32
N TYR A 507 -9.14 8.27 -4.16
CA TYR A 507 -8.97 7.65 -2.84
C TYR A 507 -10.32 7.31 -2.21
N TYR A 508 -10.42 6.18 -1.50
CA TYR A 508 -11.52 5.88 -0.58
C TYR A 508 -12.94 6.19 -1.14
N GLU A 509 -13.89 6.43 -0.24
CA GLU A 509 -15.23 6.93 -0.54
C GLU A 509 -15.48 8.30 0.13
N THR A 510 -16.63 8.93 -0.13
CA THR A 510 -17.02 10.17 0.54
C THR A 510 -17.29 9.99 2.03
N SER A 511 -18.01 8.94 2.43
CA SER A 511 -18.53 8.78 3.79
C SER A 511 -18.74 7.31 4.18
N GLY A 512 -18.87 7.06 5.49
CA GLY A 512 -18.99 5.73 6.10
C GLY A 512 -17.63 5.05 6.33
N TRP A 513 -17.65 3.78 6.73
CA TRP A 513 -16.45 3.02 7.12
C TRP A 513 -15.40 2.77 6.01
N ARG A 514 -15.71 3.17 4.77
CA ARG A 514 -14.83 3.15 3.60
C ARG A 514 -14.54 4.57 3.09
N GLY A 515 -15.08 5.59 3.75
CA GLY A 515 -14.96 6.98 3.35
C GLY A 515 -13.91 7.78 4.11
N VAL A 516 -13.94 9.10 3.94
CA VAL A 516 -13.04 10.04 4.65
C VAL A 516 -13.66 10.61 5.93
N MET A 517 -14.93 10.28 6.19
CA MET A 517 -15.68 10.69 7.38
C MET A 517 -16.76 9.66 7.71
N GLU A 518 -17.18 9.63 8.96
CA GLU A 518 -18.30 8.79 9.42
C GLU A 518 -19.64 9.48 9.17
N ARG A 519 -20.66 8.66 8.94
CA ARG A 519 -22.05 9.09 8.80
C ARG A 519 -22.55 9.71 10.10
N GLU A 520 -23.55 10.57 10.00
CA GLU A 520 -24.22 11.15 11.19
C GLU A 520 -24.81 10.08 12.13
N THR A 521 -25.21 8.93 11.58
CA THR A 521 -25.74 7.79 12.35
C THR A 521 -24.67 6.89 12.95
N GLY A 522 -23.39 7.09 12.60
CA GLY A 522 -22.29 6.24 13.02
C GLY A 522 -22.12 4.96 12.19
N SER A 523 -21.10 4.18 12.55
CA SER A 523 -20.84 2.86 11.98
C SER A 523 -21.99 1.89 12.30
N PRO A 524 -22.41 1.02 11.36
CA PRO A 524 -23.33 -0.08 11.65
C PRO A 524 -22.79 -1.07 12.71
N ARG A 525 -21.47 -1.04 12.95
CA ARG A 525 -20.75 -1.97 13.84
C ARG A 525 -19.75 -1.19 14.71
N PRO A 526 -20.23 -0.40 15.68
CA PRO A 526 -19.41 0.56 16.43
C PRO A 526 -18.39 -0.11 17.36
N ASN A 527 -18.55 -1.40 17.69
CA ASN A 527 -17.59 -2.15 18.50
C ASN A 527 -16.38 -2.61 17.68
N GLN A 528 -16.59 -2.91 16.39
CA GLN A 528 -15.54 -3.38 15.48
C GLN A 528 -14.89 -2.24 14.70
N PHE A 529 -15.66 -1.23 14.30
CA PHE A 529 -15.17 -0.02 13.65
C PHE A 529 -15.55 1.17 14.51
N ARG A 530 -14.62 1.59 15.36
CA ARG A 530 -14.84 2.49 16.50
C ARG A 530 -14.80 3.98 16.13
N SER A 531 -15.32 4.33 14.96
CA SER A 531 -15.51 5.70 14.52
C SER A 531 -16.56 6.42 15.37
N LEU A 532 -16.49 7.75 15.43
CA LEU A 532 -17.47 8.56 16.14
C LEU A 532 -18.53 9.07 15.14
N PRO A 533 -19.84 9.01 15.47
CA PRO A 533 -20.89 9.50 14.59
C PRO A 533 -20.66 10.95 14.14
N GLY A 534 -20.73 11.18 12.84
CA GLY A 534 -20.54 12.49 12.22
C GLY A 534 -19.13 13.08 12.40
N SER A 535 -18.11 12.31 12.81
CA SER A 535 -16.72 12.78 12.82
C SER A 535 -16.10 12.64 11.43
N VAL A 536 -15.05 13.41 11.14
CA VAL A 536 -14.14 13.08 10.03
C VAL A 536 -13.15 12.00 10.47
N PHE A 537 -12.40 11.42 9.54
CA PHE A 537 -11.23 10.61 9.89
C PHE A 537 -9.96 11.48 9.85
N PRO A 538 -8.89 11.15 10.58
CA PRO A 538 -7.65 11.94 10.55
C PRO A 538 -7.11 12.20 9.14
N LEU A 539 -7.27 11.25 8.20
CA LEU A 539 -6.86 11.41 6.80
C LEU A 539 -7.63 12.50 6.03
N TYR A 540 -8.80 12.93 6.51
CA TYR A 540 -9.53 14.08 5.97
C TYR A 540 -8.68 15.34 5.99
N HIS A 541 -7.93 15.56 7.09
CA HIS A 541 -7.09 16.74 7.23
C HIS A 541 -5.90 16.73 6.28
N VAL A 542 -5.34 15.54 6.01
CA VAL A 542 -4.26 15.36 5.02
C VAL A 542 -4.77 15.66 3.60
N LEU A 543 -5.94 15.13 3.24
CA LEU A 543 -6.57 15.39 1.94
C LEU A 543 -6.94 16.86 1.77
N ALA A 544 -7.43 17.51 2.83
CA ALA A 544 -7.73 18.93 2.82
C ALA A 544 -6.45 19.77 2.66
N ASP A 545 -5.38 19.42 3.38
CA ASP A 545 -4.10 20.10 3.30
C ASP A 545 -3.44 19.97 1.91
N PHE A 546 -3.64 18.83 1.24
CA PHE A 546 -3.23 18.64 -0.15
C PHE A 546 -4.14 19.40 -1.12
N GLY A 547 -5.45 19.33 -0.92
CA GLY A 547 -6.47 19.94 -1.78
C GLY A 547 -6.40 21.46 -1.83
N GLU A 548 -6.04 22.13 -0.73
CA GLU A 548 -5.81 23.60 -0.72
C GLU A 548 -4.75 24.06 -1.75
N PHE A 549 -3.86 23.16 -2.16
CA PHE A 549 -2.83 23.40 -3.15
C PHE A 549 -3.24 22.97 -4.57
N ALA A 550 -4.48 22.56 -4.81
CA ALA A 550 -4.97 22.20 -6.15
C ALA A 550 -4.59 23.26 -7.21
N GLY A 551 -4.02 22.80 -8.33
CA GLY A 551 -3.44 23.66 -9.38
C GLY A 551 -2.00 24.11 -9.13
N GLY A 552 -1.40 23.73 -7.99
CA GLY A 552 0.02 23.94 -7.69
C GLY A 552 0.94 22.88 -8.28
N VAL A 553 2.17 22.85 -7.78
CA VAL A 553 3.22 21.92 -8.21
C VAL A 553 3.80 21.15 -7.01
N VAL A 554 4.38 20.00 -7.31
CA VAL A 554 5.11 19.19 -6.34
C VAL A 554 6.46 19.83 -6.01
N VAL A 555 6.81 19.84 -4.74
CA VAL A 555 8.16 20.09 -4.26
C VAL A 555 8.71 18.73 -3.81
N PRO A 556 9.71 18.15 -4.51
CA PRO A 556 10.22 16.84 -4.14
C PRO A 556 10.75 16.81 -2.71
N THR A 557 10.53 15.69 -2.02
CA THR A 557 11.02 15.49 -0.65
C THR A 557 11.81 14.20 -0.52
N LYS A 558 12.75 14.20 0.42
CA LYS A 558 13.55 13.01 0.72
C LYS A 558 13.64 12.80 2.23
N SER A 559 13.22 11.62 2.66
CA SER A 559 13.54 11.09 3.98
C SER A 559 14.74 10.15 3.84
N ASP A 560 15.64 10.20 4.82
CA ASP A 560 16.74 9.26 4.92
C ASP A 560 16.36 7.95 5.65
N GLU A 561 15.18 7.92 6.27
CA GLU A 561 14.56 6.80 6.99
C GLU A 561 13.04 6.75 6.65
N PRO A 562 12.66 6.49 5.38
CA PRO A 562 11.28 6.61 4.91
C PRO A 562 10.30 5.62 5.57
N LEU A 563 10.81 4.53 6.15
CA LEU A 563 9.99 3.59 6.94
C LEU A 563 9.59 4.15 8.32
N LYS A 564 10.27 5.20 8.79
CA LYS A 564 9.99 5.84 10.09
C LYS A 564 9.21 7.13 9.92
N VAL A 565 9.70 8.02 9.05
CA VAL A 565 9.07 9.32 8.79
C VAL A 565 9.12 9.59 7.30
N ASP A 566 7.98 9.95 6.71
CA ASP A 566 7.93 10.40 5.32
C ASP A 566 6.78 11.39 5.09
N GLY A 567 6.77 12.07 3.94
CA GLY A 567 5.81 13.12 3.68
C GLY A 567 6.01 13.87 2.36
N PHE A 568 5.06 14.72 1.99
CA PHE A 568 5.08 15.49 0.74
C PHE A 568 5.31 16.98 0.98
N ALA A 569 5.73 17.68 -0.07
CA ALA A 569 5.73 19.14 -0.09
C ALA A 569 5.10 19.69 -1.38
N LEU A 570 4.41 20.83 -1.26
CA LEU A 570 3.59 21.44 -2.30
C LEU A 570 3.93 22.92 -2.40
N TYR A 571 3.88 23.46 -3.62
CA TYR A 571 4.09 24.88 -3.87
C TYR A 571 2.95 25.47 -4.70
N LYS A 572 2.43 26.62 -4.26
CA LYS A 572 1.43 27.40 -4.98
C LYS A 572 1.48 28.87 -4.55
N ASP A 573 1.48 29.78 -5.53
CA ASP A 573 1.36 31.23 -5.32
C ASP A 573 2.32 31.80 -4.23
N GLY A 574 3.59 31.40 -4.26
CA GLY A 574 4.61 31.88 -3.31
C GLY A 574 4.57 31.20 -1.93
N LYS A 575 3.69 30.23 -1.71
CA LYS A 575 3.58 29.46 -0.47
C LYS A 575 4.07 28.04 -0.67
N THR A 576 4.78 27.53 0.31
CA THR A 576 5.17 26.13 0.41
C THR A 576 4.48 25.50 1.61
N ARG A 577 3.92 24.31 1.43
CA ARG A 577 3.44 23.46 2.51
C ARG A 577 4.22 22.16 2.52
N VAL A 578 4.61 21.73 3.70
CA VAL A 578 5.20 20.42 3.96
C VAL A 578 4.28 19.67 4.90
N VAL A 579 3.94 18.43 4.56
CA VAL A 579 3.22 17.50 5.44
C VAL A 579 4.10 16.29 5.67
N LEU A 580 4.36 15.98 6.94
CA LEU A 580 5.24 14.91 7.42
C LEU A 580 4.45 13.99 8.34
N ALA A 581 4.66 12.68 8.23
CA ALA A 581 4.02 11.71 9.09
C ALA A 581 5.05 10.80 9.74
N ASN A 582 4.93 10.61 11.05
CA ASN A 582 5.56 9.49 11.74
C ASN A 582 4.77 8.22 11.41
N MET A 583 5.43 7.20 10.88
CA MET A 583 4.82 5.94 10.47
C MET A 583 4.87 4.87 11.56
N THR A 584 5.40 5.22 12.74
CA THR A 584 5.75 4.27 13.81
C THR A 584 4.99 4.55 15.11
N SER A 585 4.97 3.54 15.98
CA SER A 585 4.46 3.63 17.35
C SER A 585 5.44 4.28 18.35
N LEU A 586 6.58 4.78 17.87
CA LEU A 586 7.62 5.40 18.68
C LEU A 586 7.75 6.88 18.31
N THR A 587 8.11 7.73 19.27
CA THR A 587 8.47 9.11 18.99
C THR A 587 9.70 9.15 18.08
N GLN A 588 9.64 9.95 17.01
CA GLN A 588 10.74 10.13 16.08
C GLN A 588 11.30 11.55 16.18
N ALA A 589 12.59 11.68 16.47
CA ALA A 589 13.28 12.96 16.41
C ALA A 589 13.65 13.26 14.95
N VAL A 590 13.29 14.43 14.43
CA VAL A 590 13.40 14.78 13.01
C VAL A 590 14.16 16.10 12.83
N THR A 591 15.00 16.14 11.81
CA THR A 591 15.67 17.35 11.32
C THR A 591 15.22 17.62 9.89
N ILE A 592 14.51 18.73 9.70
CA ILE A 592 13.96 19.15 8.42
C ILE A 592 14.85 20.25 7.86
N GLN A 593 15.25 20.13 6.60
CA GLN A 593 16.15 21.06 5.91
C GLN A 593 15.44 21.80 4.78
N ASN A 594 16.00 22.94 4.39
CA ASN A 594 15.55 23.81 3.29
C ASN A 594 14.16 24.43 3.49
N LEU A 595 13.84 24.81 4.73
CA LEU A 595 12.63 25.56 5.04
C LEU A 595 12.88 27.08 5.01
N GLY A 596 11.78 27.85 4.94
CA GLY A 596 11.81 29.30 5.20
C GLY A 596 12.11 29.64 6.67
N GLU A 597 12.38 30.91 6.97
CA GLU A 597 12.69 31.35 8.33
C GLU A 597 11.48 31.35 9.25
N GLN A 598 10.35 31.89 8.78
CA GLN A 598 9.10 31.97 9.54
C GLN A 598 8.18 30.82 9.16
N LEU A 599 7.90 29.96 10.14
CA LEU A 599 7.10 28.75 9.97
C LEU A 599 5.75 28.91 10.66
N ARG A 600 4.71 28.32 10.08
CA ARG A 600 3.46 28.01 10.77
C ARG A 600 3.32 26.51 10.87
N VAL A 601 3.23 26.00 12.09
CA VAL A 601 3.26 24.56 12.37
C VAL A 601 1.92 24.12 12.94
N ARG A 602 1.31 23.11 12.33
CA ARG A 602 0.12 22.41 12.83
C ARG A 602 0.46 20.96 13.14
N ARG A 603 -0.02 20.47 14.28
CA ARG A 603 0.18 19.07 14.70
C ARG A 603 -1.16 18.36 14.79
N LEU A 604 -1.23 17.15 14.26
CA LEU A 604 -2.35 16.21 14.45
C LEU A 604 -1.80 14.95 15.12
N ASN A 605 -2.09 14.77 16.40
CA ASN A 605 -1.54 13.69 17.21
C ASN A 605 -2.50 13.25 18.32
N GLU A 606 -2.06 12.32 19.16
CA GLU A 606 -2.84 11.78 20.29
C GLU A 606 -3.47 12.81 21.23
N THR A 607 -2.88 14.01 21.36
CA THR A 607 -3.33 15.01 22.32
C THR A 607 -4.54 15.81 21.82
N ASN A 608 -4.75 15.85 20.50
CA ASN A 608 -5.77 16.70 19.88
C ASN A 608 -6.62 16.01 18.80
N ALA A 609 -6.28 14.80 18.36
CA ALA A 609 -6.93 14.19 17.21
C ALA A 609 -8.43 13.95 17.43
N GLU A 610 -8.89 13.60 18.64
CA GLU A 610 -10.33 13.46 18.93
C GLU A 610 -11.09 14.78 18.74
N ALA A 611 -10.53 15.91 19.22
CA ALA A 611 -11.11 17.22 19.00
C ALA A 611 -11.09 17.60 17.51
N ALA A 612 -9.97 17.31 16.82
CA ALA A 612 -9.80 17.60 15.40
C ALA A 612 -10.76 16.83 14.50
N ILE A 613 -11.18 15.62 14.89
CA ILE A 613 -12.15 14.84 14.10
C ILE A 613 -13.61 15.20 14.39
N LEU A 614 -13.93 15.65 15.60
CA LEU A 614 -15.28 16.06 15.98
C LEU A 614 -15.62 17.48 15.49
N SER A 615 -14.63 18.38 15.59
CA SER A 615 -14.70 19.79 15.16
C SER A 615 -13.62 20.11 14.12
N PRO A 616 -13.67 19.49 12.92
CA PRO A 616 -12.70 19.76 11.86
C PRO A 616 -12.72 21.20 11.37
N GLU A 617 -13.84 21.90 11.47
CA GLU A 617 -13.95 23.31 11.12
C GLU A 617 -13.07 24.17 12.03
N ASP A 618 -13.19 23.98 13.35
CA ASP A 618 -12.40 24.70 14.36
C ASP A 618 -10.91 24.37 14.23
N PHE A 619 -10.55 23.08 14.12
CA PHE A 619 -9.16 22.64 14.02
C PHE A 619 -8.43 23.24 12.81
N ARG A 620 -9.16 23.49 11.72
CA ARG A 620 -8.60 24.04 10.48
C ARG A 620 -8.58 25.56 10.43
N GLU A 621 -9.28 26.24 11.33
CA GLU A 621 -9.33 27.70 11.37
C GLU A 621 -7.91 28.28 11.61
N PRO A 622 -7.42 29.23 10.79
CA PRO A 622 -6.06 29.77 10.94
C PRO A 622 -5.79 30.49 12.27
N SER A 623 -6.83 30.92 12.98
CA SER A 623 -6.78 31.54 14.31
C SER A 623 -6.81 30.53 15.45
N HIS A 624 -6.99 29.24 15.15
CA HIS A 624 -7.04 28.20 16.15
C HIS A 624 -5.66 27.97 16.77
N SER A 625 -5.63 27.62 18.06
CA SER A 625 -4.39 27.41 18.84
C SER A 625 -3.52 26.24 18.35
N SER A 626 -3.97 25.50 17.34
CA SER A 626 -3.23 24.40 16.72
C SER A 626 -2.15 24.89 15.75
N ASP A 627 -2.28 26.11 15.18
CA ASP A 627 -1.27 26.73 14.33
C ASP A 627 -0.31 27.58 15.17
N SER A 628 0.88 27.05 15.45
CA SER A 628 1.91 27.73 16.23
C SER A 628 2.95 28.39 15.32
N PRO A 629 3.23 29.70 15.48
CA PRO A 629 4.35 30.33 14.81
C PRO A 629 5.67 29.77 15.36
N MET A 630 6.57 29.37 14.48
CA MET A 630 7.90 28.86 14.83
C MET A 630 8.97 29.49 13.92
N GLN A 631 10.22 29.37 14.32
CA GLN A 631 11.36 29.83 13.53
C GLN A 631 12.29 28.67 13.21
N SER A 632 12.75 28.61 11.95
CA SER A 632 13.85 27.74 11.59
C SER A 632 15.20 28.40 11.93
N SER A 633 16.21 27.60 12.22
CA SER A 633 17.59 28.05 12.43
C SER A 633 18.37 27.85 11.14
N GLY A 634 18.52 28.91 10.34
CA GLY A 634 19.27 28.85 9.07
C GLY A 634 18.73 27.80 8.10
N SER A 635 17.41 27.79 7.85
CA SER A 635 16.66 26.80 7.03
C SER A 635 16.54 25.38 7.59
N ARG A 636 17.08 25.14 8.79
CA ARG A 636 16.94 23.87 9.53
C ARG A 636 15.89 24.00 10.63
N PHE A 637 15.02 23.01 10.75
CA PHE A 637 14.03 22.92 11.82
C PHE A 637 14.08 21.55 12.48
N GLU A 638 14.02 21.54 13.81
CA GLU A 638 14.17 20.34 14.61
C GLU A 638 12.93 20.11 15.45
N ILE A 639 12.38 18.89 15.40
CA ILE A 639 11.13 18.57 16.10
C ILE A 639 11.04 17.08 16.42
N ASP A 640 10.37 16.75 17.51
CA ASP A 640 10.01 15.37 17.86
C ASP A 640 8.55 15.13 17.46
N LEU A 641 8.32 14.12 16.62
CA LEU A 641 6.99 13.68 16.20
C LEU A 641 6.50 12.56 17.12
N LEU A 642 5.33 12.72 17.73
CA LEU A 642 4.70 11.67 18.54
C LEU A 642 4.33 10.46 17.68
N PRO A 643 4.05 9.28 18.28
CA PRO A 643 3.59 8.12 17.54
C PRO A 643 2.45 8.43 16.58
N PHE A 644 2.61 8.02 15.32
CA PHE A 644 1.65 8.25 14.23
C PHE A 644 1.26 9.72 13.96
N GLU A 645 2.00 10.69 14.50
CA GLU A 645 1.69 12.10 14.32
C GLU A 645 1.84 12.55 12.87
N VAL A 646 0.91 13.41 12.44
CA VAL A 646 1.03 14.18 11.20
C VAL A 646 1.34 15.65 11.54
N LEU A 647 2.44 16.14 10.98
CA LEU A 647 2.91 17.52 11.10
C LEU A 647 2.69 18.25 9.77
N ARG A 648 2.09 19.44 9.82
CA ARG A 648 2.03 20.38 8.70
C ARG A 648 2.90 21.61 9.01
N ILE A 649 3.68 22.06 8.03
CA ILE A 649 4.49 23.27 8.09
C ILE A 649 4.17 24.12 6.87
N ASP A 650 3.80 25.38 7.07
CA ASP A 650 3.70 26.38 5.99
C ASP A 650 4.79 27.45 6.14
N PHE A 651 5.31 27.91 5.01
CA PHE A 651 6.22 29.07 4.93
C PHE A 651 6.11 29.76 3.56
N GLY A 652 6.50 31.03 3.52
CA GLY A 652 6.63 31.80 2.28
C GLY A 652 7.98 31.57 1.62
N GLY A 653 8.03 31.69 0.30
CA GLY A 653 9.26 31.74 -0.49
C GLY A 653 9.99 33.08 -0.40
#